data_AF-A0A1G9W8R7-F1
#
_entry.id   AF-A0A1G9W8R7-F1
#
_cell.length_a   1.000
_cell.length_b   1.000
_cell.length_c   1.000
_cell.angle_alpha   90.00
_cell.angle_beta   90.00
_cell.angle_gamma   90.00
#
_symmetry.space_group_name_H-M   'P 1'
#
loop_
_entity.id
_entity.type
_entity.pdbx_description
1 polymer ?
#
loop_
_entity_poly.entity_id
_entity_poly.type
_entity_poly.pdbx_seq_one_letter_code
_entity_poly.pdbx_strand_id
1 'polypeptide(L)'
;MSIQQEILLTVMGIILTVNLIAVAGMAICVSPDFWQSFLQYGLGLLVVLQLLSGVVVWLWLKKLFTPLQLIRQGVDSLGTGNLTSPIDYPGRNAFGQMIGGFNETIAKLKGMVGTVRGETEKLSGSSVELAAVANEAKRAVEAIAQSATEIAGNSQEIEHMAQQAAQGTDRVADLSQKTSDRLKILAGNAEAIGVAADSGKTAIQEVTAAISKIAVQAENNTAKVVSVGAKSNQIREIADMIQTITKQTDLLALNAAIEAARAGEHGRGFAVVAEEVRKLAEQSQGAAGQINTIIDQMLTDMNEVITVFKTTSGEINAEVGKMGQANDNFSEITRCIAPVRSEIRDVVQMADEQAGFAGTLKQAVDQVVRVSQEASASTETTAAGTQQVSASIDEIANNARSLSRLAGELEQAVMGFKLSDRQLIRVAFSLSDSSTSYLGMQHFAKLLNEKAPGRYEVKIYHSAQLGEDPEMLEKLQQGQLEMTFMSSTPVAAIAQEFMLFDFPFLFKDEQTVDRILQGRFGAKILQALNSYGFHGLALAENGFRDLTNSRREVCRLEDFKGLKIRTMVNPVHLDTFRCLGAEAVPIPFGQLYSALSQGTVDGQENPLSTISSSNFYEVQKYLTLSHHVYTPFVMLYSGKLWDELPAADQAVIEAAARQSALYTTEINRKMTGGIIPELERNGMKIARISDDELARIQQAVTPVYEKYKGQVQDLLEELRREIKQ
;
A
#
# COMPACT_ATOMS: atom_id res chain seq x y z
N MET A 1 80.55 28.83 1.18
CA MET A 1 80.94 28.77 -0.25
C MET A 1 80.11 27.69 -0.91
N SER A 2 79.56 27.92 -2.11
CA SER A 2 78.95 26.80 -2.86
C SER A 2 80.05 25.80 -3.25
N ILE A 3 79.73 24.51 -3.41
CA ILE A 3 80.69 23.50 -3.92
C ILE A 3 81.35 23.97 -5.23
N GLN A 4 80.62 24.75 -6.04
CA GLN A 4 81.20 25.40 -7.23
C GLN A 4 82.31 26.39 -6.90
N GLN A 5 82.17 27.19 -5.83
CA GLN A 5 83.21 28.12 -5.40
C GLN A 5 84.42 27.38 -4.83
N GLU A 6 84.22 26.31 -4.08
CA GLU A 6 85.32 25.46 -3.61
C GLU A 6 86.08 24.80 -4.75
N ILE A 7 85.36 24.23 -5.72
CA ILE A 7 85.98 23.59 -6.89
C ILE A 7 86.65 24.64 -7.79
N LEU A 8 86.02 25.79 -8.01
CA LEU A 8 86.65 26.88 -8.77
C LEU A 8 87.92 27.39 -8.08
N LEU A 9 87.89 27.59 -6.77
CA LEU A 9 89.07 28.02 -5.99
C LEU A 9 90.15 26.94 -5.95
N THR A 10 89.77 25.66 -5.87
CA THR A 10 90.71 24.55 -5.90
C THR A 10 91.36 24.41 -7.28
N VAL A 11 90.58 24.51 -8.36
CA VAL A 11 91.09 24.45 -9.74
C VAL A 11 91.94 25.68 -10.07
N MET A 12 91.50 26.89 -9.69
CA MET A 12 92.31 28.09 -9.82
C MET A 12 93.59 27.99 -8.99
N GLY A 13 93.50 27.44 -7.77
CA GLY A 13 94.64 27.12 -6.92
C GLY A 13 95.64 26.22 -7.63
N ILE A 14 95.21 25.05 -8.11
CA ILE A 14 96.05 24.09 -8.84
C ILE A 14 96.68 24.73 -10.09
N ILE A 15 95.92 25.49 -10.88
CA ILE A 15 96.44 26.20 -12.06
C ILE A 15 97.50 27.22 -11.65
N LEU A 16 97.30 27.95 -10.55
CA LEU A 16 98.27 28.90 -10.01
C LEU A 16 99.55 28.16 -9.56
N THR A 17 99.43 27.05 -8.83
CA THR A 17 100.58 26.27 -8.35
C THR A 17 101.37 25.65 -9.49
N VAL A 18 100.71 25.05 -10.48
CA VAL A 18 101.37 24.44 -11.66
C VAL A 18 102.12 25.51 -12.46
N ASN A 19 101.52 26.69 -12.64
CA ASN A 19 102.19 27.80 -13.33
C ASN A 19 103.37 28.37 -12.51
N LEU A 20 103.24 28.49 -11.19
CA LEU A 20 104.35 28.90 -10.31
C LEU A 20 105.52 27.92 -10.39
N ILE A 21 105.24 26.61 -10.41
CA ILE A 21 106.27 25.57 -10.58
C ILE A 21 106.91 25.64 -11.97
N ALA A 22 106.13 25.89 -13.03
CA ALA A 22 106.66 26.04 -14.39
C ALA A 22 107.56 27.29 -14.52
N VAL A 23 107.16 28.42 -13.94
CA VAL A 23 107.95 29.66 -13.90
C VAL A 23 109.22 29.47 -13.06
N ALA A 24 109.13 28.79 -11.92
CA ALA A 24 110.30 28.44 -11.10
C ALA A 24 111.26 27.49 -11.82
N GLY A 25 110.75 26.53 -12.60
CA GLY A 25 111.55 25.64 -13.44
C GLY A 25 112.28 26.38 -14.58
N MET A 26 111.62 27.37 -15.21
CA MET A 26 112.27 28.23 -16.20
C MET A 26 113.35 29.13 -15.59
N ALA A 27 113.22 29.54 -14.32
CA ALA A 27 114.22 30.35 -13.63
C ALA A 27 115.57 29.65 -13.45
N ILE A 28 115.59 28.32 -13.48
CA ILE A 28 116.80 27.51 -13.31
C ILE A 28 117.53 27.28 -14.64
N CYS A 29 116.85 27.36 -15.79
CA CYS A 29 117.38 26.90 -17.08
C CYS A 29 117.65 28.00 -18.12
N VAL A 30 117.36 29.28 -17.84
CA VAL A 30 117.37 30.34 -18.84
C VAL A 30 118.25 31.53 -18.42
N SER A 31 118.91 32.17 -19.38
CA SER A 31 119.88 33.24 -19.14
C SER A 31 119.26 34.53 -18.55
N PRO A 32 120.04 35.38 -17.85
CA PRO A 32 119.55 36.61 -17.21
C PRO A 32 118.87 37.60 -18.17
N ASP A 33 119.31 37.68 -19.43
CA ASP A 33 118.77 38.60 -20.44
C ASP A 33 117.31 38.27 -20.82
N PHE A 34 116.93 36.99 -20.73
CA PHE A 34 115.55 36.56 -20.94
C PHE A 34 114.61 37.09 -19.85
N TRP A 35 115.07 37.16 -18.60
CA TRP A 35 114.26 37.62 -17.46
C TRP A 35 113.88 39.10 -17.57
N GLN A 36 114.74 39.94 -18.13
CA GLN A 36 114.40 41.35 -18.40
C GLN A 36 113.29 41.49 -19.45
N SER A 37 113.40 40.75 -20.55
CA SER A 37 112.37 40.77 -21.62
C SER A 37 111.05 40.11 -21.16
N PHE A 38 111.14 39.07 -20.34
CA PHE A 38 109.99 38.38 -19.75
C PHE A 38 109.26 39.26 -18.73
N LEU A 39 109.97 40.04 -17.90
CA LEU A 39 109.34 40.98 -16.97
C LEU A 39 108.67 42.16 -17.70
N GLN A 40 109.22 42.61 -18.82
CA GLN A 40 108.71 43.76 -19.57
C GLN A 40 107.48 43.43 -20.45
N TYR A 41 107.41 42.23 -21.04
CA TYR A 41 106.31 41.82 -21.93
C TYR A 41 105.66 40.46 -21.58
N GLY A 42 106.43 39.52 -21.02
CA GLY A 42 105.96 38.16 -20.70
C GLY A 42 105.04 38.07 -19.48
N LEU A 43 105.26 38.87 -18.44
CA LEU A 43 104.46 38.87 -17.22
C LEU A 43 103.02 39.34 -17.48
N GLY A 44 102.84 40.39 -18.28
CA GLY A 44 101.52 40.87 -18.70
C GLY A 44 100.76 39.83 -19.51
N LEU A 45 101.43 39.14 -20.43
CA LEU A 45 100.85 38.03 -21.21
C LEU A 45 100.41 36.87 -20.30
N LEU A 46 101.20 36.54 -19.29
CA LEU A 46 100.92 35.43 -18.36
C LEU A 46 99.71 35.72 -17.47
N VAL A 47 99.53 36.98 -17.02
CA VAL A 47 98.32 37.42 -16.30
C VAL A 47 97.09 37.37 -17.19
N VAL A 48 97.18 37.80 -18.44
CA VAL A 48 96.07 37.72 -19.41
C VAL A 48 95.69 36.26 -19.69
N LEU A 49 96.67 35.38 -19.88
CA LEU A 49 96.43 33.93 -20.06
C LEU A 49 95.83 33.28 -18.81
N GLN A 50 96.23 33.71 -17.62
CA GLN A 50 95.63 33.27 -16.35
C GLN A 50 94.17 33.69 -16.24
N LEU A 51 93.86 34.96 -16.50
CA LEU A 51 92.48 35.46 -16.48
C LEU A 51 91.62 34.76 -17.54
N LEU A 52 92.14 34.56 -18.75
CA LEU A 52 91.46 33.81 -19.81
C LEU A 52 91.23 32.35 -19.39
N SER A 53 92.21 31.69 -18.77
CA SER A 53 92.05 30.33 -18.25
C SER A 53 91.00 30.25 -17.14
N GLY A 54 90.94 31.25 -16.25
CA GLY A 54 89.92 31.37 -15.21
C GLY A 54 88.52 31.57 -15.79
N VAL A 55 88.38 32.40 -16.84
CA VAL A 55 87.11 32.58 -17.56
C VAL A 55 86.70 31.30 -18.29
N VAL A 56 87.63 30.60 -18.94
CA VAL A 56 87.36 29.31 -19.61
C VAL A 56 86.93 28.25 -18.61
N VAL A 57 87.64 28.11 -17.48
CA VAL A 57 87.28 27.19 -16.39
C VAL A 57 85.93 27.57 -15.80
N TRP A 58 85.66 28.85 -15.56
CA TRP A 58 84.36 29.32 -15.08
C TRP A 58 83.22 29.00 -16.05
N LEU A 59 83.39 29.27 -17.35
CA LEU A 59 82.43 28.92 -18.39
C LEU A 59 82.20 27.40 -18.45
N TRP A 60 83.26 26.61 -18.28
CA TRP A 60 83.19 25.15 -18.29
C TRP A 60 82.48 24.59 -17.04
N LEU A 61 82.82 25.09 -15.85
CA LEU A 61 82.13 24.76 -14.61
C LEU A 61 80.67 25.18 -14.65
N LYS A 62 80.36 26.37 -15.17
CA LYS A 62 78.97 26.81 -15.39
C LYS A 62 78.22 25.83 -16.30
N LYS A 63 78.84 25.41 -17.41
CA LYS A 63 78.27 24.42 -18.34
C LYS A 63 78.06 23.04 -17.72
N LEU A 64 78.85 22.66 -16.71
CA LEU A 64 78.78 21.37 -16.02
C LEU A 64 77.79 21.37 -14.84
N PHE A 65 77.74 22.45 -14.06
CA PHE A 65 76.98 22.51 -12.81
C PHE A 65 75.56 23.06 -12.96
N THR A 66 75.29 23.93 -13.95
CA THR A 66 73.92 24.41 -14.20
C THR A 66 72.93 23.26 -14.49
N PRO A 67 73.25 22.25 -15.32
CA PRO A 67 72.36 21.10 -15.52
C PRO A 67 72.12 20.28 -14.24
N LEU A 68 73.14 20.13 -13.39
CA LEU A 68 73.02 19.42 -12.11
C LEU A 68 72.10 20.16 -11.12
N GLN A 69 72.14 21.49 -11.12
CA GLN A 69 71.22 22.31 -10.32
C GLN A 69 69.77 22.19 -10.80
N LEU A 70 69.56 22.17 -12.12
CA LEU A 70 68.24 21.96 -12.71
C LEU A 70 67.66 20.58 -12.37
N ILE A 71 68.48 19.52 -12.45
CA ILE A 71 68.09 18.17 -12.03
C ILE A 71 67.74 18.14 -10.54
N ARG A 72 68.57 18.73 -9.68
CA ARG A 72 68.27 18.84 -8.25
C ARG A 72 66.93 19.52 -8.00
N GLN A 73 66.68 20.67 -8.63
CA GLN A 73 65.42 21.41 -8.50
C GLN A 73 64.22 20.59 -9.01
N GLY A 74 64.39 19.84 -10.09
CA GLY A 74 63.36 18.93 -10.58
C GLY A 74 63.07 17.79 -9.62
N VAL A 75 64.09 17.20 -9.01
CA VAL A 75 63.93 16.16 -7.98
C VAL A 75 63.27 16.73 -6.71
N ASP A 76 63.67 17.93 -6.27
CA ASP A 76 63.05 18.62 -5.13
C ASP A 76 61.56 18.91 -5.42
N SER A 77 61.23 19.31 -6.66
CA SER A 77 59.84 19.52 -7.11
C SER A 77 59.04 18.23 -7.17
N LEU A 78 59.64 17.13 -7.64
CA LEU A 78 59.01 15.81 -7.61
C LEU A 78 58.78 15.34 -6.17
N GLY A 79 59.70 15.64 -5.25
CA GLY A 79 59.59 15.32 -3.83
C GLY A 79 58.45 16.03 -3.10
N THR A 80 58.00 17.20 -3.60
CA THR A 80 56.78 17.87 -3.12
C THR A 80 55.52 17.41 -3.85
N GLY A 81 55.63 16.38 -4.71
CA GLY A 81 54.53 15.86 -5.51
C GLY A 81 54.23 16.69 -6.77
N ASN A 82 55.05 17.69 -7.12
CA ASN A 82 54.78 18.52 -8.28
C ASN A 82 55.16 17.82 -9.60
N LEU A 83 54.16 17.42 -10.39
CA LEU A 83 54.34 16.73 -11.68
C LEU A 83 54.11 17.65 -12.89
N THR A 84 53.98 18.96 -12.69
CA THR A 84 53.65 19.90 -13.79
C THR A 84 54.85 20.54 -14.45
N SER A 85 56.01 20.50 -13.80
CA SER A 85 57.17 21.32 -14.14
C SER A 85 58.30 20.49 -14.78
N PRO A 86 58.31 20.27 -16.10
CA PRO A 86 59.43 19.63 -16.79
C PRO A 86 60.67 20.52 -16.73
N ILE A 87 61.84 19.92 -16.66
CA ILE A 87 63.11 20.65 -16.73
C ILE A 87 63.38 21.01 -18.19
N ASP A 88 63.44 22.30 -18.50
CA ASP A 88 63.87 22.79 -19.81
C ASP A 88 65.40 22.86 -19.89
N TYR A 89 65.98 22.10 -20.81
CA TYR A 89 67.42 22.11 -21.07
C TYR A 89 67.72 21.83 -22.55
N PRO A 90 68.26 22.81 -23.30
CA PRO A 90 68.45 22.68 -24.76
C PRO A 90 69.68 21.84 -25.16
N GLY A 91 70.50 21.39 -24.21
CA GLY A 91 71.74 20.66 -24.51
C GLY A 91 71.49 19.21 -24.90
N ARG A 92 72.09 18.74 -26.01
CA ARG A 92 71.98 17.35 -26.50
C ARG A 92 73.07 16.40 -25.96
N ASN A 93 73.71 16.76 -24.86
CA ASN A 93 74.80 15.98 -24.23
C ASN A 93 74.24 14.94 -23.25
N ALA A 94 75.10 14.23 -22.51
CA ALA A 94 74.70 13.24 -21.51
C ALA A 94 73.72 13.79 -20.45
N PHE A 95 73.87 15.07 -20.05
CA PHE A 95 72.92 15.72 -19.14
C PHE A 95 71.55 15.95 -19.79
N GLY A 96 71.51 16.27 -21.08
CA GLY A 96 70.27 16.34 -21.85
C GLY A 96 69.53 15.03 -21.93
N GLN A 97 70.23 13.90 -22.10
CA GLN A 97 69.62 12.58 -22.08
C GLN A 97 69.07 12.23 -20.69
N MET A 98 69.81 12.56 -19.62
CA MET A 98 69.36 12.36 -18.24
C MET A 98 68.13 13.19 -17.90
N ILE A 99 68.12 14.49 -18.28
CA ILE A 99 66.96 15.38 -18.11
C ILE A 99 65.77 14.90 -18.95
N GLY A 100 66.02 14.43 -20.18
CA GLY A 100 65.00 13.81 -21.03
C GLY A 100 64.34 12.60 -20.37
N GLY A 101 65.13 11.66 -19.84
CA GLY A 101 64.61 10.49 -19.12
C GLY A 101 63.89 10.86 -17.81
N PHE A 102 64.35 11.89 -17.11
CA PHE A 102 63.67 12.42 -15.93
C PHE A 102 62.30 13.03 -16.28
N ASN A 103 62.22 13.85 -17.33
CA ASN A 103 60.97 14.43 -17.82
C ASN A 103 60.00 13.35 -18.31
N GLU A 104 60.49 12.30 -18.98
CA GLU A 104 59.66 11.16 -19.38
C GLU A 104 59.10 10.42 -18.16
N THR A 105 59.89 10.29 -17.09
CA THR A 105 59.44 9.69 -15.82
C THR A 105 58.34 10.53 -15.17
N ILE A 106 58.50 11.86 -15.10
CA ILE A 106 57.46 12.77 -14.62
C ILE A 106 56.19 12.63 -15.46
N ALA A 107 56.32 12.60 -16.79
CA ALA A 107 55.17 12.46 -17.69
C ALA A 107 54.41 11.14 -17.47
N LYS A 108 55.13 10.02 -17.31
CA LYS A 108 54.54 8.71 -17.00
C LYS A 108 53.87 8.69 -15.63
N LEU A 109 54.51 9.24 -14.60
CA LEU A 109 53.93 9.37 -13.26
C LEU A 109 52.67 10.24 -13.28
N LYS A 110 52.71 11.39 -13.96
CA LYS A 110 51.54 12.27 -14.15
C LYS A 110 50.39 11.54 -14.83
N GLY A 111 50.69 10.77 -15.88
CA GLY A 111 49.71 9.92 -16.56
C GLY A 111 49.10 8.89 -15.63
N MET A 112 49.93 8.13 -14.90
CA MET A 112 49.47 7.11 -13.95
C MET A 112 48.60 7.69 -12.84
N VAL A 113 49.05 8.75 -12.17
CA VAL A 113 48.30 9.42 -11.10
C VAL A 113 46.99 10.00 -11.64
N GLY A 114 47.01 10.56 -12.86
CA GLY A 114 45.79 11.02 -13.54
C GLY A 114 44.80 9.88 -13.83
N THR A 115 45.28 8.73 -14.32
CA THR A 115 44.46 7.52 -14.51
C THR A 115 43.90 7.02 -13.19
N VAL A 116 44.72 6.89 -12.14
CA VAL A 116 44.25 6.47 -10.82
C VAL A 116 43.14 7.38 -10.31
N ARG A 117 43.33 8.71 -10.38
CA ARG A 117 42.32 9.69 -9.95
C ARG A 117 41.01 9.57 -10.75
N GLY A 118 41.10 9.36 -12.06
CA GLY A 118 39.91 9.18 -12.92
C GLY A 118 39.18 7.86 -12.65
N GLU A 119 39.91 6.77 -12.43
CA GLU A 119 39.31 5.46 -12.13
C GLU A 119 38.76 5.40 -10.70
N THR A 120 39.37 6.05 -9.72
CA THR A 120 38.79 6.17 -8.36
C THR A 120 37.49 6.97 -8.35
N GLU A 121 37.40 8.02 -9.16
CA GLU A 121 36.19 8.84 -9.28
C GLU A 121 35.04 8.03 -9.88
N LYS A 122 35.30 7.28 -10.97
CA LYS A 122 34.33 6.33 -11.52
C LYS A 122 33.94 5.24 -10.53
N LEU A 123 34.92 4.64 -9.84
CA LEU A 123 34.67 3.58 -8.86
C LEU A 123 33.80 4.08 -7.71
N SER A 124 34.07 5.28 -7.19
CA SER A 124 33.24 5.91 -6.16
C SER A 124 31.81 6.13 -6.65
N GLY A 125 31.64 6.71 -7.85
CA GLY A 125 30.33 6.91 -8.47
C GLY A 125 29.54 5.61 -8.65
N SER A 126 30.16 4.59 -9.25
CA SER A 126 29.53 3.26 -9.43
C SER A 126 29.22 2.57 -8.10
N SER A 127 30.03 2.78 -7.05
CA SER A 127 29.79 2.23 -5.73
C SER A 127 28.57 2.89 -5.05
N VAL A 128 28.42 4.21 -5.21
CA VAL A 128 27.22 4.92 -4.71
C VAL A 128 25.97 4.45 -5.45
N GLU A 129 26.04 4.30 -6.77
CA GLU A 129 24.93 3.77 -7.58
C GLU A 129 24.57 2.33 -7.16
N LEU A 130 25.56 1.46 -6.97
CA LEU A 130 25.34 0.09 -6.50
C LEU A 130 24.68 0.04 -5.12
N ALA A 131 25.07 0.93 -4.20
CA ALA A 131 24.44 1.03 -2.89
C ALA A 131 22.98 1.49 -3.00
N ALA A 132 22.67 2.40 -3.93
CA ALA A 132 21.30 2.85 -4.19
C ALA A 132 20.44 1.70 -4.75
N VAL A 133 20.94 0.97 -5.75
CA VAL A 133 20.25 -0.20 -6.32
C VAL A 133 20.03 -1.29 -5.25
N ALA A 134 21.00 -1.53 -4.37
CA ALA A 134 20.84 -2.47 -3.26
C ALA A 134 19.72 -2.05 -2.30
N ASN A 135 19.65 -0.76 -1.94
CA ASN A 135 18.56 -0.25 -1.09
C ASN A 135 17.19 -0.33 -1.77
N GLU A 136 17.11 -0.15 -3.09
CA GLU A 136 15.87 -0.35 -3.84
C GLU A 136 15.45 -1.83 -3.87
N ALA A 137 16.40 -2.74 -4.14
CA ALA A 137 16.16 -4.18 -4.07
C ALA A 137 15.68 -4.61 -2.67
N LYS A 138 16.21 -3.99 -1.61
CA LYS A 138 15.77 -4.25 -0.23
C LYS A 138 14.29 -3.95 -0.04
N ARG A 139 13.82 -2.81 -0.54
CA ARG A 139 12.40 -2.42 -0.49
C ARG A 139 11.52 -3.41 -1.23
N ALA A 140 11.96 -3.89 -2.40
CA ALA A 140 11.23 -4.92 -3.14
C ALA A 140 11.13 -6.23 -2.36
N VAL A 141 12.20 -6.65 -1.67
CA VAL A 141 12.23 -7.85 -0.83
C VAL A 141 11.33 -7.71 0.40
N GLU A 142 11.30 -6.54 1.05
CA GLU A 142 10.38 -6.26 2.16
C GLU A 142 8.90 -6.35 1.72
N ALA A 143 8.57 -5.84 0.53
CA ALA A 143 7.24 -5.98 -0.04
C ALA A 143 6.85 -7.45 -0.33
N ILE A 144 7.80 -8.27 -0.79
CA ILE A 144 7.60 -9.72 -0.98
C ILE A 144 7.36 -10.42 0.36
N ALA A 145 8.12 -10.06 1.41
CA ALA A 145 7.94 -10.63 2.75
C ALA A 145 6.56 -10.30 3.34
N GLN A 146 6.09 -9.06 3.15
CA GLN A 146 4.75 -8.66 3.56
C GLN A 146 3.68 -9.45 2.79
N SER A 147 3.82 -9.55 1.47
CA SER A 147 2.89 -10.32 0.63
C SER A 147 2.82 -11.78 1.05
N ALA A 148 3.96 -12.40 1.38
CA ALA A 148 4.00 -13.76 1.90
C ALA A 148 3.23 -13.88 3.23
N THR A 149 3.37 -12.92 4.14
CA THR A 149 2.63 -12.92 5.42
C THR A 149 1.13 -12.80 5.20
N GLU A 150 0.69 -11.94 4.27
CA GLU A 150 -0.72 -11.80 3.91
C GLU A 150 -1.28 -13.08 3.27
N ILE A 151 -0.53 -13.72 2.36
CA ILE A 151 -0.95 -15.00 1.75
C ILE A 151 -1.08 -16.09 2.82
N ALA A 152 -0.15 -16.19 3.77
CA ALA A 152 -0.24 -17.16 4.86
C ALA A 152 -1.50 -16.96 5.71
N GLY A 153 -1.82 -15.70 6.07
CA GLY A 153 -3.04 -15.36 6.80
C GLY A 153 -4.30 -15.73 6.01
N ASN A 154 -4.35 -15.39 4.72
CA ASN A 154 -5.47 -15.72 3.85
C ASN A 154 -5.65 -17.23 3.68
N SER A 155 -4.55 -18.00 3.58
CA SER A 155 -4.61 -19.47 3.53
C SER A 155 -5.25 -20.08 4.78
N GLN A 156 -4.92 -19.57 5.97
CA GLN A 156 -5.55 -20.02 7.22
C GLN A 156 -7.04 -19.69 7.27
N GLU A 157 -7.43 -18.50 6.79
CA GLU A 157 -8.84 -18.10 6.72
C GLU A 157 -9.62 -18.97 5.72
N ILE A 158 -9.04 -19.26 4.55
CA ILE A 158 -9.60 -20.17 3.54
C ILE A 158 -9.80 -21.57 4.12
N GLU A 159 -8.85 -22.10 4.88
CA GLU A 159 -9.00 -23.40 5.54
C GLU A 159 -10.18 -23.44 6.51
N HIS A 160 -10.33 -22.41 7.34
CA HIS A 160 -11.46 -22.30 8.26
C HIS A 160 -12.80 -22.17 7.53
N MET A 161 -12.86 -21.34 6.48
CA MET A 161 -14.06 -21.20 5.63
C MET A 161 -14.41 -22.52 4.92
N ALA A 162 -13.39 -23.24 4.42
CA ALA A 162 -13.59 -24.54 3.78
C ALA A 162 -14.13 -25.58 4.77
N GLN A 163 -13.63 -25.60 6.03
CA GLN A 163 -14.19 -26.47 7.07
C GLN A 163 -15.67 -26.15 7.37
N GLN A 164 -16.04 -24.87 7.45
CA GLN A 164 -17.44 -24.46 7.63
C GLN A 164 -18.30 -24.86 6.43
N ALA A 165 -17.78 -24.70 5.20
CA ALA A 165 -18.46 -25.14 4.00
C ALA A 165 -18.66 -26.67 3.99
N ALA A 166 -17.65 -27.45 4.38
CA ALA A 166 -17.75 -28.90 4.49
C ALA A 166 -18.87 -29.32 5.46
N GLN A 167 -18.91 -28.71 6.66
CA GLN A 167 -19.99 -28.97 7.63
C GLN A 167 -21.37 -28.59 7.07
N GLY A 168 -21.46 -27.49 6.33
CA GLY A 168 -22.68 -27.08 5.63
C GLY A 168 -23.13 -28.13 4.61
N THR A 169 -22.21 -28.66 3.82
CA THR A 169 -22.51 -29.69 2.80
C THR A 169 -22.96 -31.01 3.43
N ASP A 170 -22.30 -31.46 4.51
CA ASP A 170 -22.71 -32.66 5.24
C ASP A 170 -24.12 -32.49 5.84
N ARG A 171 -24.46 -31.29 6.31
CA ARG A 171 -25.79 -30.98 6.85
C ARG A 171 -26.88 -30.95 5.76
N VAL A 172 -26.57 -30.46 4.56
CA VAL A 172 -27.49 -30.53 3.42
C VAL A 172 -27.74 -31.98 3.04
N ALA A 173 -26.69 -32.80 2.92
CA ALA A 173 -26.82 -34.22 2.59
C ALA A 173 -27.68 -34.98 3.62
N ASP A 174 -27.45 -34.77 4.92
CA ASP A 174 -28.26 -35.35 6.00
C ASP A 174 -29.73 -34.90 5.94
N LEU A 175 -29.98 -33.61 5.68
CA LEU A 175 -31.33 -33.08 5.59
C LEU A 175 -32.08 -33.62 4.36
N SER A 176 -31.40 -33.75 3.23
CA SER A 176 -31.95 -34.36 2.01
C SER A 176 -32.32 -35.81 2.24
N GLN A 177 -31.45 -36.59 2.90
CA GLN A 177 -31.74 -37.98 3.26
C GLN A 177 -32.96 -38.10 4.19
N LYS A 178 -33.01 -37.29 5.26
CA LYS A 178 -34.16 -37.25 6.18
C LYS A 178 -35.46 -36.84 5.49
N THR A 179 -35.37 -35.94 4.51
CA THR A 179 -36.52 -35.50 3.70
C THR A 179 -37.03 -36.64 2.81
N SER A 180 -36.12 -37.33 2.11
CA SER A 180 -36.44 -38.53 1.31
C SER A 180 -37.12 -39.60 2.16
N ASP A 181 -36.60 -39.90 3.36
CA ASP A 181 -37.19 -40.90 4.24
C ASP A 181 -38.57 -40.51 4.78
N ARG A 182 -38.80 -39.23 5.11
CA ARG A 182 -40.12 -38.73 5.49
C ARG A 182 -41.13 -38.79 4.35
N LEU A 183 -40.69 -38.52 3.12
CA LEU A 183 -41.54 -38.58 1.93
C LEU A 183 -41.94 -40.01 1.59
N LYS A 184 -41.08 -41.01 1.82
CA LYS A 184 -41.45 -42.43 1.69
C LYS A 184 -42.58 -42.80 2.64
N ILE A 185 -42.54 -42.31 3.89
CA ILE A 185 -43.64 -42.51 4.85
C ILE A 185 -44.92 -41.82 4.37
N LEU A 186 -44.81 -40.58 3.88
CA LEU A 186 -45.95 -39.84 3.37
C LEU A 186 -46.59 -40.49 2.13
N ALA A 187 -45.77 -41.05 1.23
CA ALA A 187 -46.22 -41.85 0.10
C ALA A 187 -47.04 -43.06 0.58
N GLY A 188 -46.57 -43.76 1.61
CA GLY A 188 -47.31 -44.87 2.23
C GLY A 188 -48.66 -44.44 2.81
N ASN A 189 -48.73 -43.29 3.47
CA ASN A 189 -49.98 -42.75 4.00
C ASN A 189 -50.95 -42.36 2.87
N ALA A 190 -50.45 -41.71 1.82
CA ALA A 190 -51.26 -41.38 0.64
C ALA A 190 -51.73 -42.65 -0.11
N GLU A 191 -50.94 -43.73 -0.07
CA GLU A 191 -51.37 -45.03 -0.57
C GLU A 191 -52.57 -45.54 0.23
N ALA A 192 -52.41 -45.62 1.55
CA ALA A 192 -53.44 -46.11 2.46
C ALA A 192 -54.76 -45.32 2.38
N ILE A 193 -54.69 -43.98 2.25
CA ILE A 193 -55.88 -43.13 2.09
C ILE A 193 -56.64 -43.48 0.80
N GLY A 194 -55.92 -43.65 -0.32
CA GLY A 194 -56.55 -44.02 -1.59
C GLY A 194 -57.22 -45.39 -1.53
N VAL A 195 -56.57 -46.39 -0.92
CA VAL A 195 -57.14 -47.74 -0.71
C VAL A 195 -58.38 -47.68 0.19
N ALA A 196 -58.33 -46.90 1.27
CA ALA A 196 -59.47 -46.74 2.18
C ALA A 196 -60.65 -46.03 1.51
N ALA A 197 -60.39 -45.01 0.68
CA ALA A 197 -61.43 -44.31 -0.07
C ALA A 197 -62.08 -45.22 -1.13
N ASP A 198 -61.29 -46.01 -1.84
CA ASP A 198 -61.81 -46.99 -2.81
C ASP A 198 -62.65 -48.08 -2.12
N SER A 199 -62.17 -48.59 -0.99
CA SER A 199 -62.93 -49.54 -0.16
C SER A 199 -64.24 -48.94 0.36
N GLY A 200 -64.22 -47.68 0.81
CA GLY A 200 -65.41 -46.94 1.24
C GLY A 200 -66.41 -46.74 0.11
N LYS A 201 -65.92 -46.44 -1.10
CA LYS A 201 -66.73 -46.36 -2.32
C LYS A 201 -67.43 -47.69 -2.63
N THR A 202 -66.69 -48.81 -2.62
CA THR A 202 -67.27 -50.14 -2.84
C THR A 202 -68.34 -50.47 -1.80
N ALA A 203 -68.09 -50.20 -0.51
CA ALA A 203 -69.06 -50.43 0.54
C ALA A 203 -70.36 -49.62 0.34
N ILE A 204 -70.26 -48.34 -0.04
CA ILE A 204 -71.44 -47.52 -0.34
C ILE A 204 -72.20 -48.05 -1.56
N GLN A 205 -71.50 -48.52 -2.59
CA GLN A 205 -72.14 -49.11 -3.77
C GLN A 205 -72.90 -50.40 -3.42
N GLU A 206 -72.34 -51.26 -2.57
CA GLU A 206 -73.00 -52.46 -2.07
C GLU A 206 -74.27 -52.11 -1.26
N VAL A 207 -74.17 -51.13 -0.35
CA VAL A 207 -75.34 -50.69 0.43
C VAL A 207 -76.40 -50.05 -0.47
N THR A 208 -76.00 -49.23 -1.46
CA THR A 208 -76.91 -48.64 -2.44
C THR A 208 -77.67 -49.72 -3.23
N ALA A 209 -76.96 -50.78 -3.66
CA ALA A 209 -77.58 -51.91 -4.34
C ALA A 209 -78.55 -52.67 -3.41
N ALA A 210 -78.17 -52.89 -2.15
CA ALA A 210 -79.03 -53.56 -1.16
C ALA A 210 -80.31 -52.76 -0.88
N ILE A 211 -80.20 -51.44 -0.67
CA ILE A 211 -81.35 -50.56 -0.45
C ILE A 211 -82.24 -50.47 -1.69
N SER A 212 -81.67 -50.40 -2.89
CA SER A 212 -82.45 -50.43 -4.14
C SER A 212 -83.29 -51.71 -4.25
N LYS A 213 -82.74 -52.86 -3.82
CA LYS A 213 -83.50 -54.12 -3.75
C LYS A 213 -84.65 -54.06 -2.74
N ILE A 214 -84.46 -53.40 -1.60
CA ILE A 214 -85.52 -53.18 -0.60
C ILE A 214 -86.62 -52.27 -1.18
N ALA A 215 -86.25 -51.21 -1.92
CA ALA A 215 -87.21 -50.33 -2.60
C ALA A 215 -88.14 -51.11 -3.53
N VAL A 216 -87.56 -51.96 -4.40
CA VAL A 216 -88.31 -52.83 -5.31
C VAL A 216 -89.20 -53.81 -4.54
N GLN A 217 -88.73 -54.34 -3.41
CA GLN A 217 -89.54 -55.24 -2.57
C GLN A 217 -90.73 -54.51 -1.91
N ALA A 218 -90.56 -53.26 -1.49
CA ALA A 218 -91.62 -52.44 -0.91
C ALA A 218 -92.71 -52.10 -1.96
N GLU A 219 -92.32 -51.76 -3.19
CA GLU A 219 -93.26 -51.59 -4.31
C GLU A 219 -94.05 -52.88 -4.59
N ASN A 220 -93.35 -54.02 -4.66
CA ASN A 220 -93.99 -55.32 -4.88
C ASN A 220 -94.97 -55.70 -3.76
N ASN A 221 -94.63 -55.40 -2.50
CA ASN A 221 -95.53 -55.63 -1.36
C ASN A 221 -96.75 -54.71 -1.42
N THR A 222 -96.57 -53.45 -1.80
CA THR A 222 -97.68 -52.50 -2.01
C THR A 222 -98.64 -53.04 -3.08
N ALA A 223 -98.13 -53.51 -4.21
CA ALA A 223 -98.94 -54.11 -5.27
C ALA A 223 -99.74 -55.35 -4.81
N LYS A 224 -99.13 -56.20 -3.96
CA LYS A 224 -99.82 -57.36 -3.36
C LYS A 224 -100.94 -56.93 -2.42
N VAL A 225 -100.71 -55.95 -1.55
CA VAL A 225 -101.74 -55.44 -0.62
C VAL A 225 -102.91 -54.82 -1.39
N VAL A 226 -102.64 -54.06 -2.45
CA VAL A 226 -103.67 -53.54 -3.36
C VAL A 226 -104.50 -54.68 -3.98
N SER A 227 -103.85 -55.76 -4.41
CA SER A 227 -104.54 -56.94 -4.95
C SER A 227 -105.43 -57.64 -3.90
N VAL A 228 -104.97 -57.75 -2.65
CA VAL A 228 -105.79 -58.28 -1.55
C VAL A 228 -106.98 -57.37 -1.28
N GLY A 229 -106.80 -56.04 -1.29
CA GLY A 229 -107.90 -55.08 -1.17
C GLY A 229 -108.95 -55.24 -2.26
N ALA A 230 -108.54 -55.47 -3.50
CA ALA A 230 -109.47 -55.76 -4.60
C ALA A 230 -110.27 -57.05 -4.36
N LYS A 231 -109.65 -58.12 -3.83
CA LYS A 231 -110.35 -59.36 -3.46
C LYS A 231 -111.29 -59.16 -2.27
N SER A 232 -110.92 -58.35 -1.29
CA SER A 232 -111.79 -58.00 -0.17
C SER A 232 -113.03 -57.23 -0.62
N ASN A 233 -112.91 -56.35 -1.62
CA ASN A 233 -114.08 -55.72 -2.26
C ASN A 233 -114.99 -56.74 -2.96
N GLN A 234 -114.44 -57.74 -3.65
CA GLN A 234 -115.25 -58.82 -4.22
C GLN A 234 -116.00 -59.61 -3.14
N ILE A 235 -115.38 -59.84 -1.98
CA ILE A 235 -116.05 -60.50 -0.84
C ILE A 235 -117.18 -59.62 -0.29
N ARG A 236 -117.00 -58.29 -0.24
CA ARG A 236 -118.06 -57.34 0.13
C ARG A 236 -119.26 -57.45 -0.81
N GLU A 237 -119.03 -57.47 -2.12
CA GLU A 237 -120.10 -57.62 -3.12
C GLU A 237 -120.87 -58.93 -2.93
N ILE A 238 -120.17 -60.02 -2.62
CA ILE A 238 -120.79 -61.32 -2.30
C ILE A 238 -121.59 -61.22 -1.00
N ALA A 239 -121.05 -60.59 0.05
CA ALA A 239 -121.74 -60.42 1.33
C ALA A 239 -123.00 -59.55 1.21
N ASP A 240 -122.95 -58.46 0.43
CA ASP A 240 -124.11 -57.62 0.08
C ASP A 240 -125.17 -58.40 -0.70
N MET A 241 -124.73 -59.26 -1.63
CA MET A 241 -125.62 -60.16 -2.37
C MET A 241 -126.29 -61.16 -1.42
N ILE A 242 -125.55 -61.76 -0.48
CA ILE A 242 -126.11 -62.64 0.56
C ILE A 242 -127.12 -61.86 1.40
N GLN A 243 -126.80 -60.65 1.85
CA GLN A 243 -127.69 -59.81 2.66
C GLN A 243 -129.00 -59.48 1.91
N THR A 244 -128.92 -59.32 0.58
CA THR A 244 -130.08 -59.11 -0.30
C THR A 244 -130.91 -60.39 -0.45
N ILE A 245 -130.25 -61.54 -0.68
CA ILE A 245 -130.91 -62.85 -0.81
C ILE A 245 -131.59 -63.22 0.52
N THR A 246 -130.93 -63.04 1.66
CA THR A 246 -131.49 -63.37 2.97
C THR A 246 -132.67 -62.45 3.29
N LYS A 247 -132.63 -61.17 2.89
CA LYS A 247 -133.79 -60.26 3.01
C LYS A 247 -134.98 -60.71 2.17
N GLN A 248 -134.74 -61.20 0.94
CA GLN A 248 -135.80 -61.78 0.10
C GLN A 248 -136.31 -63.11 0.67
N THR A 249 -135.42 -63.93 1.21
CA THR A 249 -135.74 -65.23 1.83
C THR A 249 -136.55 -65.04 3.11
N ASP A 250 -136.22 -64.04 3.92
CA ASP A 250 -137.00 -63.60 5.09
C ASP A 250 -138.41 -63.16 4.70
N LEU A 251 -138.56 -62.39 3.62
CA LEU A 251 -139.86 -61.99 3.06
C LEU A 251 -140.67 -63.19 2.49
N LEU A 252 -140.00 -64.13 1.82
CA LEU A 252 -140.64 -65.35 1.31
C LEU A 252 -141.07 -66.27 2.46
N ALA A 253 -140.23 -66.39 3.49
CA ALA A 253 -140.53 -67.14 4.71
C ALA A 253 -141.66 -66.50 5.51
N LEU A 254 -141.72 -65.16 5.57
CA LEU A 254 -142.82 -64.41 6.16
C LEU A 254 -144.14 -64.67 5.40
N ASN A 255 -144.12 -64.62 4.07
CA ASN A 255 -145.29 -64.95 3.26
C ASN A 255 -145.72 -66.41 3.43
N ALA A 256 -144.77 -67.35 3.54
CA ALA A 256 -145.05 -68.75 3.81
C ALA A 256 -145.60 -68.99 5.23
N ALA A 257 -145.12 -68.25 6.23
CA ALA A 257 -145.63 -68.29 7.60
C ALA A 257 -147.06 -67.74 7.69
N ILE A 258 -147.36 -66.66 6.95
CA ILE A 258 -148.72 -66.11 6.81
C ILE A 258 -149.66 -67.14 6.16
N GLU A 259 -149.25 -67.78 5.07
CA GLU A 259 -150.10 -68.74 4.37
C GLU A 259 -150.27 -70.06 5.15
N ALA A 260 -149.24 -70.47 5.91
CA ALA A 260 -149.32 -71.58 6.86
C ALA A 260 -150.27 -71.27 8.04
N ALA A 261 -150.32 -70.03 8.52
CA ALA A 261 -151.32 -69.59 9.51
C ALA A 261 -152.76 -69.60 8.94
N ARG A 262 -152.91 -69.41 7.63
CA ARG A 262 -154.19 -69.43 6.89
C ARG A 262 -154.75 -70.84 6.66
N ALA A 263 -153.89 -71.85 6.60
CA ALA A 263 -154.26 -73.26 6.36
C ALA A 263 -154.77 -74.03 7.61
N GLY A 264 -154.89 -73.38 8.77
CA GLY A 264 -155.45 -73.98 9.98
C GLY A 264 -154.69 -75.22 10.49
N GLU A 265 -155.39 -76.21 11.05
CA GLU A 265 -154.79 -77.42 11.68
C GLU A 265 -153.84 -78.21 10.75
N HIS A 266 -153.99 -78.12 9.42
CA HIS A 266 -153.10 -78.80 8.45
C HIS A 266 -151.78 -78.05 8.15
N GLY A 267 -151.67 -76.77 8.50
CA GLY A 267 -150.50 -75.91 8.24
C GLY A 267 -149.46 -75.88 9.36
N ARG A 268 -149.74 -76.49 10.53
CA ARG A 268 -148.91 -76.41 11.75
C ARG A 268 -147.44 -76.81 11.53
N GLY A 269 -147.18 -77.87 10.76
CA GLY A 269 -145.82 -78.30 10.43
C GLY A 269 -145.08 -77.33 9.49
N PHE A 270 -145.81 -76.74 8.53
CA PHE A 270 -145.26 -75.77 7.58
C PHE A 270 -144.96 -74.42 8.23
N ALA A 271 -145.76 -73.98 9.20
CA ALA A 271 -145.52 -72.74 9.96
C ALA A 271 -144.21 -72.81 10.76
N VAL A 272 -143.89 -73.97 11.35
CA VAL A 272 -142.62 -74.18 12.06
C VAL A 272 -141.43 -74.12 11.10
N VAL A 273 -141.54 -74.73 9.92
CA VAL A 273 -140.46 -74.67 8.90
C VAL A 273 -140.30 -73.25 8.36
N ALA A 274 -141.39 -72.52 8.10
CA ALA A 274 -141.34 -71.14 7.63
C ALA A 274 -140.71 -70.19 8.67
N GLU A 275 -141.07 -70.32 9.96
CA GLU A 275 -140.44 -69.53 11.02
C GLU A 275 -138.96 -69.91 11.22
N GLU A 276 -138.60 -71.19 11.05
CA GLU A 276 -137.19 -71.62 11.13
C GLU A 276 -136.36 -71.10 9.94
N VAL A 277 -136.93 -71.05 8.73
CA VAL A 277 -136.30 -70.43 7.54
C VAL A 277 -136.17 -68.91 7.72
N ARG A 278 -137.18 -68.26 8.31
CA ARG A 278 -137.15 -66.82 8.64
C ARG A 278 -136.02 -66.51 9.63
N LYS A 279 -135.92 -67.29 10.71
CA LYS A 279 -134.86 -67.18 11.72
C LYS A 279 -133.48 -67.46 11.13
N LEU A 280 -133.35 -68.46 10.24
CA LEU A 280 -132.10 -68.74 9.52
C LEU A 280 -131.72 -67.59 8.56
N ALA A 281 -132.70 -66.95 7.93
CA ALA A 281 -132.50 -65.79 7.07
C ALA A 281 -132.08 -64.54 7.87
N GLU A 282 -132.71 -64.25 9.01
CA GLU A 282 -132.28 -63.19 9.96
C GLU A 282 -130.86 -63.45 10.48
N GLN A 283 -130.54 -64.69 10.87
CA GLN A 283 -129.19 -65.08 11.30
C GLN A 283 -128.15 -64.94 10.17
N SER A 284 -128.49 -65.37 8.95
CA SER A 284 -127.61 -65.24 7.78
C SER A 284 -127.42 -63.77 7.37
N GLN A 285 -128.44 -62.94 7.53
CA GLN A 285 -128.35 -61.50 7.33
C GLN A 285 -127.42 -60.85 8.37
N GLY A 286 -127.54 -61.24 9.64
CA GLY A 286 -126.65 -60.80 10.71
C GLY A 286 -125.19 -61.21 10.48
N ALA A 287 -124.97 -62.47 10.05
CA ALA A 287 -123.65 -62.96 9.70
C ALA A 287 -123.05 -62.22 8.49
N ALA A 288 -123.83 -61.95 7.43
CA ALA A 288 -123.40 -61.15 6.29
C ALA A 288 -123.04 -59.70 6.69
N GLY A 289 -123.82 -59.09 7.59
CA GLY A 289 -123.50 -57.77 8.16
C GLY A 289 -122.20 -57.76 8.98
N GLN A 290 -121.91 -58.83 9.73
CA GLN A 290 -120.62 -59.00 10.41
C GLN A 290 -119.46 -59.16 9.42
N ILE A 291 -119.67 -59.89 8.32
CA ILE A 291 -118.66 -60.01 7.23
C ILE A 291 -118.39 -58.63 6.64
N ASN A 292 -119.41 -57.83 6.32
CA ASN A 292 -119.24 -56.47 5.83
C ASN A 292 -118.42 -55.60 6.79
N THR A 293 -118.73 -55.66 8.09
CA THR A 293 -117.97 -54.93 9.13
C THR A 293 -116.49 -55.34 9.17
N ILE A 294 -116.21 -56.64 9.08
CA ILE A 294 -114.82 -57.15 9.04
C ILE A 294 -114.13 -56.70 7.75
N ILE A 295 -114.81 -56.72 6.61
CA ILE A 295 -114.25 -56.27 5.33
C ILE A 295 -113.99 -54.76 5.32
N ASP A 296 -114.86 -53.95 5.93
CA ASP A 296 -114.63 -52.51 6.16
C ASP A 296 -113.36 -52.26 6.98
N GLN A 297 -113.18 -53.00 8.07
CA GLN A 297 -111.97 -52.91 8.87
C GLN A 297 -110.74 -53.37 8.07
N MET A 298 -110.83 -54.48 7.34
CA MET A 298 -109.73 -54.99 6.50
C MET A 298 -109.32 -54.00 5.41
N LEU A 299 -110.26 -53.33 4.75
CA LEU A 299 -109.93 -52.31 3.75
C LEU A 299 -109.29 -51.07 4.38
N THR A 300 -109.75 -50.67 5.57
CA THR A 300 -109.12 -49.59 6.36
C THR A 300 -107.68 -49.96 6.70
N ASP A 301 -107.45 -51.13 7.27
CA ASP A 301 -106.12 -51.63 7.63
C ASP A 301 -105.21 -51.75 6.39
N MET A 302 -105.73 -52.20 5.24
CA MET A 302 -104.98 -52.27 3.99
C MET A 302 -104.56 -50.90 3.47
N ASN A 303 -105.44 -49.89 3.56
CA ASN A 303 -105.10 -48.53 3.17
C ASN A 303 -104.03 -47.92 4.09
N GLU A 304 -104.07 -48.23 5.38
CA GLU A 304 -103.03 -47.85 6.33
C GLU A 304 -101.68 -48.50 5.95
N VAL A 305 -101.66 -49.81 5.68
CA VAL A 305 -100.46 -50.55 5.23
C VAL A 305 -99.90 -50.00 3.91
N ILE A 306 -100.76 -49.65 2.94
CA ILE A 306 -100.33 -49.01 1.68
C ILE A 306 -99.68 -47.66 1.95
N THR A 307 -100.23 -46.86 2.87
CA THR A 307 -99.70 -45.55 3.23
C THR A 307 -98.33 -45.67 3.90
N VAL A 308 -98.17 -46.64 4.80
CA VAL A 308 -96.89 -46.96 5.43
C VAL A 308 -95.85 -47.35 4.37
N PHE A 309 -96.16 -48.28 3.46
CA PHE A 309 -95.20 -48.70 2.43
C PHE A 309 -94.81 -47.58 1.45
N LYS A 310 -95.75 -46.70 1.08
CA LYS A 310 -95.44 -45.51 0.26
C LYS A 310 -94.48 -44.56 0.98
N THR A 311 -94.72 -44.32 2.26
CA THR A 311 -93.84 -43.46 3.09
C THR A 311 -92.44 -44.07 3.19
N THR A 312 -92.34 -45.37 3.49
CA THR A 312 -91.08 -46.11 3.53
C THR A 312 -90.36 -46.09 2.17
N SER A 313 -91.07 -46.20 1.04
CA SER A 313 -90.46 -46.06 -0.29
C SER A 313 -89.91 -44.67 -0.55
N GLY A 314 -90.58 -43.62 -0.06
CA GLY A 314 -90.10 -42.24 -0.12
C GLY A 314 -88.83 -42.03 0.70
N GLU A 315 -88.80 -42.56 1.93
CA GLU A 315 -87.63 -42.54 2.81
C GLU A 315 -86.44 -43.30 2.21
N ILE A 316 -86.67 -44.48 1.63
CA ILE A 316 -85.64 -45.26 0.94
C ILE A 316 -85.01 -44.47 -0.21
N ASN A 317 -85.82 -43.79 -1.04
CA ASN A 317 -85.30 -42.98 -2.15
C ASN A 317 -84.43 -41.81 -1.65
N ALA A 318 -84.81 -41.18 -0.53
CA ALA A 318 -84.00 -40.15 0.09
C ALA A 318 -82.65 -40.68 0.60
N GLU A 319 -82.63 -41.88 1.19
CA GLU A 319 -81.40 -42.54 1.65
C GLU A 319 -80.48 -42.94 0.49
N VAL A 320 -81.03 -43.43 -0.63
CA VAL A 320 -80.25 -43.68 -1.86
C VAL A 320 -79.58 -42.40 -2.36
N GLY A 321 -80.27 -41.25 -2.29
CA GLY A 321 -79.69 -39.95 -2.65
C GLY A 321 -78.50 -39.56 -1.77
N LYS A 322 -78.59 -39.78 -0.45
CA LYS A 322 -77.48 -39.55 0.49
C LYS A 322 -76.30 -40.49 0.24
N MET A 323 -76.57 -41.74 -0.13
CA MET A 323 -75.51 -42.69 -0.52
C MET A 323 -74.80 -42.28 -1.80
N GLY A 324 -75.51 -41.72 -2.77
CA GLY A 324 -74.91 -41.09 -3.95
C GLY A 324 -73.91 -40.00 -3.57
N GLN A 325 -74.29 -39.09 -2.67
CA GLN A 325 -73.38 -38.05 -2.15
C GLN A 325 -72.16 -38.63 -1.44
N ALA A 326 -72.33 -39.68 -0.63
CA ALA A 326 -71.21 -40.36 0.03
C ALA A 326 -70.25 -41.00 -0.98
N ASN A 327 -70.76 -41.63 -2.04
CA ASN A 327 -69.96 -42.19 -3.13
C ASN A 327 -69.18 -41.09 -3.89
N ASP A 328 -69.80 -39.93 -4.10
CA ASP A 328 -69.15 -38.79 -4.75
C ASP A 328 -68.01 -38.22 -3.88
N ASN A 329 -68.24 -38.10 -2.56
CA ASN A 329 -67.20 -37.69 -1.60
C ASN A 329 -66.00 -38.65 -1.63
N PHE A 330 -66.22 -39.97 -1.63
CA PHE A 330 -65.12 -40.93 -1.74
C PHE A 330 -64.40 -40.85 -3.09
N SER A 331 -65.14 -40.63 -4.18
CA SER A 331 -64.55 -40.43 -5.51
C SER A 331 -63.69 -39.16 -5.58
N GLU A 332 -64.10 -38.10 -4.89
CA GLU A 332 -63.31 -36.88 -4.77
C GLU A 332 -62.03 -37.11 -3.97
N ILE A 333 -62.07 -37.87 -2.87
CA ILE A 333 -60.87 -38.24 -2.10
C ILE A 333 -59.88 -39.00 -3.00
N THR A 334 -60.33 -39.99 -3.77
CA THR A 334 -59.48 -40.73 -4.72
C THR A 334 -58.90 -39.81 -5.80
N ARG A 335 -59.67 -38.84 -6.29
CA ARG A 335 -59.19 -37.85 -7.27
C ARG A 335 -58.13 -36.92 -6.68
N CYS A 336 -58.29 -36.49 -5.43
CA CYS A 336 -57.39 -35.57 -4.75
C CYS A 336 -56.10 -36.25 -4.28
N ILE A 337 -56.11 -37.56 -3.97
CA ILE A 337 -54.90 -38.25 -3.48
C ILE A 337 -53.91 -38.59 -4.60
N ALA A 338 -54.37 -38.75 -5.84
CA ALA A 338 -53.53 -39.04 -6.99
C ALA A 338 -52.45 -37.96 -7.27
N PRO A 339 -52.77 -36.64 -7.36
CA PRO A 339 -51.76 -35.61 -7.53
C PRO A 339 -50.81 -35.52 -6.32
N VAL A 340 -51.29 -35.72 -5.09
CA VAL A 340 -50.44 -35.77 -3.88
C VAL A 340 -49.35 -36.85 -3.99
N ARG A 341 -49.70 -38.05 -4.50
CA ARG A 341 -48.70 -39.11 -4.75
C ARG A 341 -47.67 -38.72 -5.81
N SER A 342 -48.06 -37.92 -6.81
CA SER A 342 -47.14 -37.41 -7.84
C SER A 342 -46.18 -36.40 -7.24
N GLU A 343 -46.70 -35.39 -6.54
CA GLU A 343 -45.88 -34.36 -5.89
C GLU A 343 -44.88 -34.96 -4.90
N ILE A 344 -45.28 -35.97 -4.12
CA ILE A 344 -44.36 -36.68 -3.22
C ILE A 344 -43.18 -37.29 -3.99
N ARG A 345 -43.42 -37.89 -5.16
CA ARG A 345 -42.35 -38.46 -6.01
C ARG A 345 -41.40 -37.38 -6.52
N ASP A 346 -41.94 -36.24 -6.95
CA ASP A 346 -41.14 -35.13 -7.46
C ASP A 346 -40.24 -34.57 -6.35
N VAL A 347 -40.77 -34.41 -5.13
CA VAL A 347 -39.97 -33.94 -3.99
C VAL A 347 -38.91 -34.98 -3.56
N VAL A 348 -39.18 -36.29 -3.69
CA VAL A 348 -38.15 -37.33 -3.45
C VAL A 348 -37.01 -37.19 -4.46
N GLN A 349 -37.32 -37.01 -5.74
CA GLN A 349 -36.29 -36.79 -6.76
C GLN A 349 -35.46 -35.53 -6.46
N MET A 350 -36.11 -34.42 -6.11
CA MET A 350 -35.41 -33.19 -5.72
C MET A 350 -34.50 -33.40 -4.49
N ALA A 351 -34.92 -34.19 -3.51
CA ALA A 351 -34.11 -34.52 -2.35
C ALA A 351 -32.87 -35.35 -2.73
N ASP A 352 -33.02 -36.34 -3.62
CA ASP A 352 -31.89 -37.14 -4.12
C ASP A 352 -30.91 -36.29 -4.96
N GLU A 353 -31.41 -35.37 -5.79
CA GLU A 353 -30.60 -34.41 -6.55
C GLU A 353 -29.81 -33.47 -5.62
N GLN A 354 -30.45 -32.96 -4.55
CA GLN A 354 -29.77 -32.14 -3.53
C GLN A 354 -28.66 -32.90 -2.81
N ALA A 355 -28.89 -34.18 -2.48
CA ALA A 355 -27.86 -35.03 -1.88
C ALA A 355 -26.66 -35.24 -2.84
N GLY A 356 -26.94 -35.45 -4.13
CA GLY A 356 -25.90 -35.52 -5.17
C GLY A 356 -25.10 -34.22 -5.29
N PHE A 357 -25.77 -33.07 -5.29
CA PHE A 357 -25.13 -31.76 -5.35
C PHE A 357 -24.25 -31.49 -4.11
N ALA A 358 -24.70 -31.87 -2.92
CA ALA A 358 -23.91 -31.79 -1.70
C ALA A 358 -22.60 -32.61 -1.79
N GLY A 359 -22.64 -33.79 -2.41
CA GLY A 359 -21.45 -34.61 -2.68
C GLY A 359 -20.44 -33.92 -3.60
N THR A 360 -20.91 -33.29 -4.69
CA THR A 360 -20.05 -32.53 -5.60
C THR A 360 -19.45 -31.30 -4.92
N LEU A 361 -20.24 -30.58 -4.11
CA LEU A 361 -19.76 -29.46 -3.31
C LEU A 361 -18.66 -29.88 -2.34
N LYS A 362 -18.82 -31.03 -1.68
CA LYS A 362 -17.80 -31.58 -0.77
C LYS A 362 -16.46 -31.80 -1.48
N GLN A 363 -16.48 -32.38 -2.68
CA GLN A 363 -15.27 -32.55 -3.49
C GLN A 363 -14.62 -31.21 -3.86
N ALA A 364 -15.42 -30.19 -4.20
CA ALA A 364 -14.91 -28.85 -4.47
C ALA A 364 -14.29 -28.20 -3.21
N VAL A 365 -14.88 -28.42 -2.04
CA VAL A 365 -14.32 -27.95 -0.76
C VAL A 365 -12.99 -28.65 -0.45
N ASP A 366 -12.89 -29.97 -0.63
CA ASP A 366 -11.64 -30.71 -0.45
C ASP A 366 -10.53 -30.22 -1.40
N GLN A 367 -10.91 -29.83 -2.63
CA GLN A 367 -10.01 -29.21 -3.59
C GLN A 367 -9.46 -27.87 -3.08
N VAL A 368 -10.33 -27.01 -2.52
CA VAL A 368 -9.94 -25.71 -1.94
C VAL A 368 -8.97 -25.90 -0.78
N VAL A 369 -9.23 -26.87 0.11
CA VAL A 369 -8.31 -27.19 1.22
C VAL A 369 -6.92 -27.55 0.69
N ARG A 370 -6.84 -28.42 -0.32
CA ARG A 370 -5.55 -28.83 -0.90
C ARG A 370 -4.78 -27.66 -1.51
N VAL A 371 -5.48 -26.80 -2.27
CA VAL A 371 -4.88 -25.59 -2.86
C VAL A 371 -4.39 -24.63 -1.78
N SER A 372 -5.13 -24.49 -0.67
CA SER A 372 -4.72 -23.65 0.45
C SER A 372 -3.44 -24.15 1.12
N GLN A 373 -3.33 -25.46 1.32
CA GLN A 373 -2.13 -26.09 1.88
C GLN A 373 -0.91 -25.94 0.97
N GLU A 374 -1.09 -26.12 -0.35
CA GLU A 374 -0.03 -25.86 -1.33
C GLU A 374 0.42 -24.39 -1.31
N ALA A 375 -0.52 -23.46 -1.21
CA ALA A 375 -0.23 -22.03 -1.08
C ALA A 375 0.56 -21.73 0.20
N SER A 376 0.21 -22.34 1.34
CA SER A 376 0.93 -22.19 2.60
C SER A 376 2.38 -22.70 2.48
N ALA A 377 2.60 -23.89 1.90
CA ALA A 377 3.95 -24.44 1.71
C ALA A 377 4.82 -23.60 0.76
N SER A 378 4.22 -23.10 -0.33
CA SER A 378 4.88 -22.17 -1.26
C SER A 378 5.26 -20.86 -0.58
N THR A 379 4.39 -20.37 0.31
CA THR A 379 4.60 -19.15 1.08
C THR A 379 5.75 -19.29 2.07
N GLU A 380 5.85 -20.42 2.79
CA GLU A 380 7.00 -20.71 3.67
C GLU A 380 8.33 -20.72 2.91
N THR A 381 8.34 -21.36 1.73
CA THR A 381 9.52 -21.39 0.85
C THR A 381 9.89 -19.98 0.37
N THR A 382 8.88 -19.18 0.01
CA THR A 382 9.07 -17.78 -0.39
C THR A 382 9.63 -16.96 0.76
N ALA A 383 9.10 -17.10 1.98
CA ALA A 383 9.59 -16.39 3.16
C ALA A 383 11.07 -16.71 3.44
N ALA A 384 11.46 -17.98 3.38
CA ALA A 384 12.85 -18.40 3.53
C ALA A 384 13.76 -17.81 2.44
N GLY A 385 13.31 -17.84 1.17
CA GLY A 385 14.03 -17.22 0.06
C GLY A 385 14.19 -15.70 0.23
N THR A 386 13.16 -15.04 0.72
CA THR A 386 13.14 -13.59 0.94
C THR A 386 14.14 -13.19 2.03
N GLN A 387 14.24 -13.96 3.12
CA GLN A 387 15.25 -13.76 4.17
C GLN A 387 16.68 -13.92 3.62
N GLN A 388 16.92 -14.93 2.79
CA GLN A 388 18.23 -15.15 2.18
C GLN A 388 18.62 -13.99 1.24
N VAL A 389 17.70 -13.56 0.36
CA VAL A 389 17.94 -12.44 -0.57
C VAL A 389 18.17 -11.14 0.21
N SER A 390 17.43 -10.90 1.29
CA SER A 390 17.62 -9.74 2.17
C SER A 390 19.05 -9.67 2.73
N ALA A 391 19.57 -10.80 3.23
CA ALA A 391 20.95 -10.88 3.73
C ALA A 391 21.99 -10.59 2.63
N SER A 392 21.79 -11.12 1.42
CA SER A 392 22.68 -10.84 0.27
C SER A 392 22.64 -9.36 -0.14
N ILE A 393 21.47 -8.71 -0.07
CA ILE A 393 21.35 -7.28 -0.37
C ILE A 393 22.10 -6.43 0.65
N ASP A 394 21.99 -6.74 1.94
CA ASP A 394 22.73 -6.04 2.98
C ASP A 394 24.25 -6.19 2.79
N GLU A 395 24.71 -7.37 2.36
CA GLU A 395 26.12 -7.62 2.01
C GLU A 395 26.56 -6.76 0.81
N ILE A 396 25.76 -6.71 -0.27
CA ILE A 396 26.04 -5.86 -1.45
C ILE A 396 26.13 -4.39 -1.04
N ALA A 397 25.17 -3.89 -0.25
CA ALA A 397 25.16 -2.51 0.21
C ALA A 397 26.40 -2.19 1.06
N ASN A 398 26.81 -3.09 1.94
CA ASN A 398 28.02 -2.93 2.76
C ASN A 398 29.31 -2.95 1.93
N ASN A 399 29.39 -3.84 0.92
CA ASN A 399 30.51 -3.90 0.00
C ASN A 399 30.60 -2.63 -0.86
N ALA A 400 29.48 -2.12 -1.34
CA ALA A 400 29.40 -0.87 -2.09
C ALA A 400 29.90 0.33 -1.25
N ARG A 401 29.44 0.47 0.00
CA ARG A 401 29.96 1.51 0.91
C ARG A 401 31.47 1.35 1.18
N SER A 402 31.94 0.13 1.33
CA SER A 402 33.37 -0.15 1.54
C SER A 402 34.22 0.22 0.33
N LEU A 403 33.75 -0.08 -0.89
CA LEU A 403 34.41 0.32 -2.14
C LEU A 403 34.45 1.84 -2.30
N SER A 404 33.37 2.54 -1.98
CA SER A 404 33.34 4.01 -2.00
C SER A 404 34.35 4.60 -1.01
N ARG A 405 34.42 4.07 0.22
CA ARG A 405 35.43 4.49 1.20
C ARG A 405 36.85 4.25 0.71
N LEU A 406 37.15 3.05 0.19
CA LEU A 406 38.47 2.72 -0.35
C LEU A 406 38.84 3.61 -1.54
N ALA A 407 37.88 3.95 -2.40
CA ALA A 407 38.08 4.89 -3.50
C ALA A 407 38.43 6.29 -2.98
N GLY A 408 37.76 6.76 -1.92
CA GLY A 408 38.08 8.02 -1.25
C GLY A 408 39.46 8.03 -0.58
N GLU A 409 39.85 6.94 0.08
CA GLU A 409 41.19 6.78 0.67
C GLU A 409 42.28 6.78 -0.42
N LEU A 410 42.03 6.10 -1.54
CA LEU A 410 42.96 6.08 -2.68
C LEU A 410 43.05 7.45 -3.36
N GLU A 411 41.93 8.17 -3.49
CA GLU A 411 41.92 9.56 -3.99
C GLU A 411 42.76 10.46 -3.07
N GLN A 412 42.58 10.37 -1.76
CA GLN A 412 43.36 11.12 -0.78
C GLN A 412 44.86 10.81 -0.85
N ALA A 413 45.23 9.54 -1.08
CA ALA A 413 46.63 9.15 -1.22
C ALA A 413 47.30 9.77 -2.46
N VAL A 414 46.55 9.95 -3.55
CA VAL A 414 47.08 10.56 -4.79
C VAL A 414 46.92 12.08 -4.85
N MET A 415 46.17 12.69 -3.93
CA MET A 415 45.99 14.15 -3.86
C MET A 415 47.29 14.93 -3.62
N GLY A 416 48.31 14.30 -3.01
CA GLY A 416 49.61 14.93 -2.80
C GLY A 416 50.36 15.24 -4.10
N PHE A 417 49.90 14.71 -5.25
CA PHE A 417 50.51 14.94 -6.54
C PHE A 417 49.81 16.05 -7.33
N LYS A 418 50.54 17.11 -7.64
CA LYS A 418 50.08 18.20 -8.48
C LYS A 418 50.11 17.77 -9.95
N LEU A 419 48.94 17.53 -10.53
CA LEU A 419 48.77 17.11 -11.94
C LEU A 419 48.64 18.29 -12.91
N SER A 420 48.19 19.43 -12.41
CA SER A 420 47.90 20.63 -13.19
C SER A 420 48.37 21.85 -12.42
N ASP A 421 48.78 22.91 -13.13
CA ASP A 421 49.07 24.21 -12.50
C ASP A 421 47.80 24.94 -12.07
N ARG A 422 46.63 24.40 -12.43
CA ARG A 422 45.34 24.80 -11.88
C ARG A 422 45.30 24.55 -10.39
N GLN A 423 44.84 25.55 -9.65
CA GLN A 423 44.54 25.42 -8.25
C GLN A 423 43.19 24.70 -8.10
N LEU A 424 43.19 23.60 -7.34
CA LEU A 424 41.99 22.81 -7.09
C LEU A 424 41.15 23.47 -6.00
N ILE A 425 39.85 23.59 -6.22
CA ILE A 425 38.85 23.96 -5.20
C ILE A 425 37.88 22.80 -5.08
N ARG A 426 37.94 22.06 -3.97
CA ARG A 426 36.97 21.03 -3.64
C ARG A 426 35.83 21.66 -2.85
N VAL A 427 34.62 21.49 -3.36
CA VAL A 427 33.40 21.94 -2.69
C VAL A 427 32.61 20.71 -2.27
N ALA A 428 32.19 20.62 -1.01
CA ALA A 428 31.35 19.53 -0.53
C ALA A 428 30.07 20.00 0.17
N PHE A 429 28.98 19.24 0.01
CA PHE A 429 27.70 19.45 0.70
C PHE A 429 26.82 18.19 0.73
N SER A 430 25.82 18.19 1.61
CA SER A 430 24.96 17.04 1.90
C SER A 430 23.81 16.81 0.92
N LEU A 431 23.41 17.82 0.15
CA LEU A 431 22.31 17.74 -0.82
C LEU A 431 22.71 17.01 -2.12
N SER A 432 21.73 16.50 -2.86
CA SER A 432 21.91 15.76 -4.13
C SER A 432 22.43 16.63 -5.28
N ASP A 433 22.83 15.98 -6.37
CA ASP A 433 23.19 16.61 -7.65
C ASP A 433 22.01 17.28 -8.38
N SER A 434 20.77 16.93 -8.03
CA SER A 434 19.55 17.63 -8.47
C SER A 434 19.25 18.92 -7.69
N SER A 435 19.99 19.20 -6.61
CA SER A 435 19.72 20.34 -5.73
C SER A 435 20.13 21.69 -6.33
N THR A 436 19.51 22.76 -5.83
CA THR A 436 19.89 24.14 -6.18
C THR A 436 21.30 24.48 -5.72
N SER A 437 21.80 23.86 -4.64
CA SER A 437 23.19 23.97 -4.20
C SER A 437 24.17 23.43 -5.24
N TYR A 438 23.88 22.28 -5.85
CA TYR A 438 24.70 21.72 -6.92
C TYR A 438 24.71 22.60 -8.17
N LEU A 439 23.54 23.06 -8.61
CA LEU A 439 23.43 24.01 -9.73
C LEU A 439 24.18 25.32 -9.44
N GLY A 440 24.10 25.82 -8.21
CA GLY A 440 24.85 26.98 -7.73
C GLY A 440 26.36 26.77 -7.85
N MET A 441 26.87 25.62 -7.40
CA MET A 441 28.31 25.32 -7.47
C MET A 441 28.81 25.04 -8.89
N GLN A 442 27.97 24.48 -9.76
CA GLN A 442 28.28 24.42 -11.20
C GLN A 442 28.39 25.82 -11.81
N HIS A 443 27.49 26.74 -11.44
CA HIS A 443 27.55 28.13 -11.88
C HIS A 443 28.78 28.85 -11.32
N PHE A 444 29.14 28.61 -10.06
CA PHE A 444 30.38 29.11 -9.45
C PHE A 444 31.61 28.64 -10.23
N ALA A 445 31.70 27.34 -10.54
CA ALA A 445 32.79 26.77 -11.32
C ALA A 445 32.92 27.43 -12.71
N LYS A 446 31.79 27.66 -13.38
CA LYS A 446 31.73 28.37 -14.66
C LYS A 446 32.24 29.80 -14.53
N LEU A 447 31.72 30.58 -13.58
CA LEU A 447 32.12 31.97 -13.35
C LEU A 447 33.60 32.09 -13.00
N LEU A 448 34.13 31.16 -12.23
CA LEU A 448 35.54 31.15 -11.84
C LEU A 448 36.44 30.89 -13.04
N ASN A 449 36.05 29.97 -13.93
CA ASN A 449 36.77 29.72 -15.18
C ASN A 449 36.62 30.88 -16.19
N GLU A 450 35.52 31.64 -16.18
CA GLU A 450 35.38 32.84 -17.02
C GLU A 450 36.26 34.00 -16.52
N LYS A 451 36.29 34.23 -15.20
CA LYS A 451 37.06 35.33 -14.58
C LYS A 451 38.55 35.03 -14.48
N ALA A 452 38.93 33.76 -14.33
CA ALA A 452 40.32 33.31 -14.27
C ALA A 452 40.53 32.04 -15.12
N PRO A 453 40.52 32.17 -16.47
CA PRO A 453 40.61 31.03 -17.38
C PRO A 453 41.80 30.13 -17.12
N GLY A 454 41.52 28.85 -16.89
CA GLY A 454 42.55 27.84 -16.69
C GLY A 454 43.38 28.00 -15.42
N ARG A 455 42.96 28.86 -14.48
CA ARG A 455 43.63 29.05 -13.17
C ARG A 455 43.07 28.11 -12.09
N TYR A 456 41.78 27.79 -12.15
CA TYR A 456 41.12 26.94 -11.16
C TYR A 456 40.48 25.70 -11.77
N GLU A 457 40.43 24.63 -10.99
CA GLU A 457 39.61 23.44 -11.23
C GLU A 457 38.66 23.30 -10.03
N VAL A 458 37.35 23.33 -10.26
CA VAL A 458 36.36 23.14 -9.19
C VAL A 458 35.84 21.71 -9.25
N LYS A 459 36.00 20.96 -8.16
CA LYS A 459 35.42 19.63 -7.99
C LYS A 459 34.30 19.68 -6.96
N ILE A 460 33.12 19.17 -7.34
CA ILE A 460 31.91 19.23 -6.52
C ILE A 460 31.60 17.84 -6.00
N TYR A 461 31.56 17.69 -4.68
CA TYR A 461 31.20 16.46 -3.97
C TYR A 461 29.85 16.66 -3.30
N HIS A 462 28.82 16.00 -3.81
CA HIS A 462 27.43 16.14 -3.34
C HIS A 462 27.02 14.92 -2.50
N SER A 463 25.78 14.88 -2.02
CA SER A 463 25.20 13.74 -1.30
C SER A 463 26.07 13.25 -0.12
N ALA A 464 26.74 14.17 0.58
CA ALA A 464 27.63 13.87 1.71
C ALA A 464 28.80 12.90 1.36
N GLN A 465 29.27 12.90 0.11
CA GLN A 465 30.39 12.06 -0.35
C GLN A 465 31.69 12.24 0.47
N LEU A 466 31.92 13.43 1.03
CA LEU A 466 33.08 13.72 1.89
C LEU A 466 32.75 13.81 3.39
N GLY A 467 31.58 13.32 3.79
CA GLY A 467 31.09 13.35 5.18
C GLY A 467 29.81 14.17 5.36
N GLU A 468 29.19 14.05 6.54
CA GLU A 468 28.03 14.86 6.94
C GLU A 468 28.45 16.30 7.28
N ASP A 469 27.48 17.24 7.37
CA ASP A 469 27.76 18.67 7.55
C ASP A 469 28.76 18.99 8.69
N PRO A 470 28.69 18.39 9.90
CA PRO A 470 29.69 18.63 10.94
C PRO A 470 31.11 18.19 10.56
N GLU A 471 31.26 17.04 9.92
CA GLU A 471 32.55 16.51 9.49
C GLU A 471 33.16 17.38 8.38
N MET A 472 32.32 17.88 7.47
CA MET A 472 32.76 18.82 6.44
C MET A 472 33.21 20.16 7.02
N LEU A 473 32.53 20.69 8.04
CA LEU A 473 32.97 21.90 8.75
C LEU A 473 34.31 21.69 9.46
N GLU A 474 34.52 20.54 10.11
CA GLU A 474 35.82 20.21 10.71
C GLU A 474 36.94 20.14 9.67
N LYS A 475 36.71 19.45 8.54
CA LYS A 475 37.66 19.38 7.41
C LYS A 475 37.98 20.76 6.85
N LEU A 476 36.97 21.62 6.72
CA LEU A 476 37.12 23.00 6.27
C LEU A 476 38.00 23.81 7.25
N GLN A 477 37.75 23.68 8.56
CA GLN A 477 38.51 24.38 9.60
C GLN A 477 39.98 23.94 9.64
N GLN A 478 40.25 22.67 9.37
CA GLN A 478 41.60 22.10 9.34
C GLN A 478 42.37 22.38 8.04
N GLY A 479 41.72 22.99 7.03
CA GLY A 479 42.30 23.20 5.70
C GLY A 479 42.44 21.92 4.87
N GLN A 480 41.61 20.91 5.15
CA GLN A 480 41.56 19.66 4.39
C GLN A 480 40.51 19.70 3.26
N LEU A 481 39.62 20.68 3.28
CA LEU A 481 38.59 20.97 2.28
C LEU A 481 38.64 22.47 1.97
N GLU A 482 38.54 22.88 0.70
CA GLU A 482 38.57 24.31 0.35
C GLU A 482 37.24 25.00 0.65
N MET A 483 36.13 24.39 0.26
CA MET A 483 34.82 25.02 0.29
C MET A 483 33.69 24.09 0.73
N THR A 484 32.65 24.68 1.33
CA THR A 484 31.36 24.02 1.55
C THR A 484 30.21 24.95 1.16
N PHE A 485 29.08 24.39 0.76
CA PHE A 485 27.84 25.14 0.53
C PHE A 485 26.66 24.46 1.23
N MET A 486 26.41 24.84 2.48
CA MET A 486 25.50 24.13 3.38
C MET A 486 24.50 25.08 4.04
N SER A 487 23.49 24.52 4.73
CA SER A 487 22.54 25.34 5.49
C SER A 487 23.25 26.08 6.64
N SER A 488 22.73 27.25 7.01
CA SER A 488 23.19 28.04 8.15
C SER A 488 23.03 27.33 9.50
N THR A 489 22.07 26.42 9.62
CA THR A 489 21.76 25.75 10.89
C THR A 489 22.92 24.87 11.40
N PRO A 490 23.57 24.00 10.58
CA PRO A 490 24.82 23.35 10.97
C PRO A 490 25.95 24.31 11.34
N VAL A 491 26.05 25.46 10.67
CA VAL A 491 27.08 26.47 10.95
C VAL A 491 26.90 27.08 12.34
N ALA A 492 25.66 27.21 12.82
CA ALA A 492 25.35 27.71 14.16
C ALA A 492 25.91 26.86 15.31
N ALA A 493 26.29 25.60 15.03
CA ALA A 493 26.97 24.74 16.01
C ALA A 493 28.40 25.21 16.34
N ILE A 494 29.03 25.97 15.43
CA ILE A 494 30.38 26.50 15.59
C ILE A 494 30.36 28.02 15.73
N ALA A 495 29.61 28.73 14.86
CA ALA A 495 29.49 30.18 14.86
C ALA A 495 28.09 30.60 15.34
N GLN A 496 27.98 30.90 16.64
CA GLN A 496 26.71 31.12 17.34
C GLN A 496 25.85 32.23 16.74
N GLU A 497 26.45 33.20 16.04
CA GLU A 497 25.76 34.27 15.33
C GLU A 497 24.76 33.75 14.29
N PHE A 498 25.00 32.58 13.70
CA PHE A 498 24.09 31.96 12.72
C PHE A 498 22.81 31.41 13.33
N MET A 499 22.76 31.23 14.66
CA MET A 499 21.55 30.87 15.39
C MET A 499 20.40 31.87 15.17
N LEU A 500 20.72 33.10 14.76
CA LEU A 500 19.72 34.12 14.42
C LEU A 500 18.74 33.66 13.34
N PHE A 501 19.18 32.84 12.39
CA PHE A 501 18.33 32.32 11.32
C PHE A 501 17.44 31.15 11.76
N ASP A 502 17.75 30.54 12.90
CA ASP A 502 16.98 29.39 13.43
C ASP A 502 15.76 29.83 14.26
N PHE A 503 15.64 31.12 14.58
CA PHE A 503 14.50 31.63 15.34
C PHE A 503 13.19 31.52 14.53
N PRO A 504 12.14 30.91 15.09
CA PRO A 504 10.92 30.66 14.35
C PRO A 504 10.17 31.96 14.07
N PHE A 505 9.59 32.08 12.87
CA PHE A 505 8.78 33.20 12.40
C PHE A 505 9.47 34.57 12.45
N LEU A 506 10.80 34.60 12.33
CA LEU A 506 11.56 35.85 12.36
C LEU A 506 11.32 36.70 11.10
N PHE A 507 11.30 36.07 9.93
CA PHE A 507 11.10 36.71 8.63
C PHE A 507 9.67 36.50 8.12
N LYS A 508 9.13 37.50 7.42
CA LYS A 508 7.77 37.48 6.88
C LYS A 508 7.70 37.15 5.40
N ASP A 509 8.71 37.56 4.65
CA ASP A 509 8.74 37.47 3.19
C ASP A 509 10.17 37.44 2.66
N GLU A 510 10.31 36.93 1.45
CA GLU A 510 11.59 36.77 0.75
C GLU A 510 12.28 38.11 0.43
N GLN A 511 11.51 39.18 0.18
CA GLN A 511 12.08 40.50 -0.17
C GLN A 511 12.85 41.11 1.01
N THR A 512 12.29 40.99 2.21
CA THR A 512 12.93 41.42 3.45
C THR A 512 14.20 40.60 3.68
N VAL A 513 14.14 39.29 3.44
CA VAL A 513 15.31 38.41 3.58
C VAL A 513 16.41 38.79 2.60
N ASP A 514 16.10 39.02 1.31
CA ASP A 514 17.08 39.42 0.31
C ASP A 514 17.83 40.69 0.71
N ARG A 515 17.09 41.71 1.17
CA ARG A 515 17.67 42.96 1.61
C ARG A 515 18.65 42.76 2.77
N ILE A 516 18.33 41.87 3.70
CA ILE A 516 19.15 41.59 4.89
C ILE A 516 20.39 40.76 4.52
N LEU A 517 20.21 39.66 3.79
CA LEU A 517 21.30 38.75 3.42
C LEU A 517 22.30 39.41 2.46
N GLN A 518 21.82 40.25 1.53
CA GLN A 518 22.67 40.99 0.60
C GLN A 518 23.12 42.36 1.14
N GLY A 519 22.62 42.74 2.32
CA GLY A 519 22.87 44.02 2.96
C GLY A 519 24.07 44.03 3.91
N ARG A 520 24.14 45.09 4.72
CA ARG A 520 25.20 45.28 5.72
C ARG A 520 25.18 44.19 6.79
N PHE A 521 23.99 43.77 7.20
CA PHE A 521 23.84 42.72 8.20
C PHE A 521 24.41 41.38 7.71
N GLY A 522 24.05 40.94 6.49
CA GLY A 522 24.60 39.71 5.90
C GLY A 522 26.13 39.75 5.76
N ALA A 523 26.70 40.88 5.33
CA ALA A 523 28.16 41.05 5.26
C ALA A 523 28.84 40.95 6.64
N LYS A 524 28.22 41.54 7.68
CA LYS A 524 28.71 41.48 9.06
C LYS A 524 28.68 40.05 9.60
N ILE A 525 27.60 39.30 9.36
CA ILE A 525 27.48 37.90 9.78
C ILE A 525 28.50 37.01 9.07
N LEU A 526 28.73 37.20 7.77
CA LEU A 526 29.78 36.49 7.05
C LEU A 526 31.18 36.80 7.61
N GLN A 527 31.44 38.04 8.00
CA GLN A 527 32.73 38.44 8.58
C GLN A 527 33.00 37.78 9.95
N ALA A 528 31.97 37.50 10.74
CA ALA A 528 32.11 36.86 12.05
C ALA A 528 32.77 35.46 11.95
N LEU A 529 32.55 34.77 10.83
CA LEU A 529 33.11 33.43 10.55
C LEU A 529 34.64 33.39 10.59
N ASN A 530 35.30 34.51 10.31
CA ASN A 530 36.77 34.61 10.30
C ASN A 530 37.37 34.24 11.66
N SER A 531 36.67 34.56 12.75
CA SER A 531 37.10 34.22 14.11
C SER A 531 37.03 32.72 14.44
N TYR A 532 36.30 31.95 13.63
CA TYR A 532 36.10 30.52 13.78
C TYR A 532 36.95 29.67 12.83
N GLY A 533 37.83 30.31 12.03
CA GLY A 533 38.68 29.62 11.05
C GLY A 533 38.03 29.38 9.69
N PHE A 534 36.96 30.12 9.37
CA PHE A 534 36.29 30.08 8.07
C PHE A 534 36.27 31.47 7.43
N HIS A 535 36.34 31.54 6.11
CA HIS A 535 36.04 32.77 5.37
C HIS A 535 34.63 32.67 4.77
N GLY A 536 33.73 33.57 5.17
CA GLY A 536 32.37 33.63 4.65
C GLY A 536 32.31 34.32 3.28
N LEU A 537 32.00 33.58 2.22
CA LEU A 537 32.01 34.11 0.85
C LEU A 537 30.70 34.79 0.46
N ALA A 538 29.58 34.11 0.68
CA ALA A 538 28.26 34.57 0.27
C ALA A 538 27.14 33.84 1.02
N LEU A 539 25.97 34.49 1.11
CA LEU A 539 24.71 33.91 1.56
C LEU A 539 23.79 33.75 0.35
N ALA A 540 23.13 32.59 0.26
CA ALA A 540 22.15 32.30 -0.77
C ALA A 540 20.85 31.80 -0.13
N GLU A 541 19.76 31.83 -0.89
CA GLU A 541 18.50 31.26 -0.43
C GLU A 541 18.60 29.72 -0.42
N ASN A 542 18.25 29.14 0.72
CA ASN A 542 17.70 27.78 0.79
C ASN A 542 16.16 27.88 0.81
N GLY A 543 15.62 28.64 1.77
CA GLY A 543 14.22 29.10 1.74
C GLY A 543 13.49 28.99 3.07
N PHE A 544 12.21 29.36 3.04
CA PHE A 544 11.26 29.04 4.11
C PHE A 544 11.08 27.53 4.21
N ARG A 545 11.02 27.02 5.44
CA ARG A 545 10.91 25.59 5.72
C ARG A 545 9.46 25.23 6.02
N ASP A 546 9.02 24.13 5.43
CA ASP A 546 7.67 23.60 5.54
C ASP A 546 7.66 22.21 6.15
N LEU A 547 6.62 21.92 6.93
CA LEU A 547 6.45 20.65 7.61
C LEU A 547 5.87 19.62 6.65
N THR A 548 6.46 18.43 6.58
CA THR A 548 5.79 17.26 6.03
C THR A 548 5.63 16.18 7.09
N ASN A 549 4.62 15.33 6.93
CA ASN A 549 4.49 14.11 7.72
C ASN A 549 3.70 13.02 6.98
N SER A 550 3.77 11.79 7.48
CA SER A 550 3.05 10.62 6.94
C SER A 550 1.71 10.33 7.64
N ARG A 551 1.43 10.96 8.78
CA ARG A 551 0.32 10.58 9.67
C ARG A 551 -0.97 11.36 9.46
N ARG A 552 -0.91 12.69 9.34
CA ARG A 552 -2.11 13.55 9.25
C ARG A 552 -1.84 14.94 8.67
N GLU A 553 -2.90 15.60 8.24
CA GLU A 553 -2.88 17.04 7.93
C GLU A 553 -2.62 17.84 9.23
N VAL A 554 -1.86 18.92 9.12
CA VAL A 554 -1.56 19.84 10.24
C VAL A 554 -2.06 21.21 9.84
N CYS A 555 -3.18 21.64 10.41
CA CYS A 555 -3.80 22.92 10.10
C CYS A 555 -3.92 23.85 11.32
N ARG A 556 -3.76 23.30 12.53
CA ARG A 556 -3.84 24.02 13.82
C ARG A 556 -2.78 23.54 14.80
N LEU A 557 -2.56 24.31 15.86
CA LEU A 557 -1.53 24.03 16.87
C LEU A 557 -1.62 22.61 17.45
N GLU A 558 -2.83 22.12 17.72
CA GLU A 558 -3.04 20.79 18.33
C GLU A 558 -2.57 19.64 17.43
N ASP A 559 -2.54 19.85 16.11
CA ASP A 559 -2.23 18.79 15.15
C ASP A 559 -0.73 18.43 15.14
N PHE A 560 0.13 19.25 15.74
CA PHE A 560 1.55 18.91 15.95
C PHE A 560 1.75 17.84 17.03
N LYS A 561 0.78 17.67 17.94
CA LYS A 561 0.95 16.89 19.18
C LYS A 561 1.31 15.42 18.94
N GLY A 562 2.49 14.98 19.41
CA GLY A 562 2.94 13.60 19.31
C GLY A 562 3.31 13.14 17.90
N LEU A 563 3.51 14.08 16.96
CA LEU A 563 4.24 13.78 15.73
C LEU A 563 5.73 13.70 16.04
N LYS A 564 6.40 12.64 15.58
CA LYS A 564 7.86 12.55 15.62
C LYS A 564 8.45 13.31 14.45
N ILE A 565 8.98 14.50 14.67
CA ILE A 565 9.50 15.36 13.61
C ILE A 565 11.02 15.34 13.64
N ARG A 566 11.63 14.95 12.54
CA ARG A 566 13.06 15.16 12.36
C ARG A 566 13.34 16.66 12.24
N THR A 567 14.34 17.12 12.98
CA THR A 567 14.96 18.43 12.80
C THR A 567 16.44 18.27 12.44
N MET A 568 17.06 19.36 11.94
CA MET A 568 18.51 19.47 11.96
C MET A 568 19.06 19.38 13.40
N VAL A 569 20.35 19.09 13.55
CA VAL A 569 21.04 19.00 14.84
C VAL A 569 21.20 20.40 15.44
N ASN A 570 20.09 20.96 15.94
CA ASN A 570 20.03 22.33 16.44
C ASN A 570 19.02 22.45 17.62
N PRO A 571 19.45 22.99 18.77
CA PRO A 571 18.59 23.14 19.95
C PRO A 571 17.35 24.02 19.74
N VAL A 572 17.45 25.08 18.93
CA VAL A 572 16.34 26.01 18.64
C VAL A 572 15.24 25.29 17.85
N HIS A 573 15.61 24.50 16.83
CA HIS A 573 14.63 23.72 16.05
C HIS A 573 13.97 22.64 16.91
N LEU A 574 14.76 21.91 17.72
CA LEU A 574 14.24 20.88 18.62
C LEU A 574 13.22 21.47 19.59
N ASP A 575 13.54 22.58 20.23
CA ASP A 575 12.64 23.20 21.21
C ASP A 575 11.44 23.88 20.55
N THR A 576 11.58 24.41 19.32
CA THR A 576 10.44 24.93 18.54
C THR A 576 9.38 23.85 18.36
N PHE A 577 9.74 22.68 17.83
CA PHE A 577 8.76 21.60 17.63
C PHE A 577 8.24 21.01 18.94
N ARG A 578 9.06 20.96 20.00
CA ARG A 578 8.60 20.55 21.34
C ARG A 578 7.58 21.53 21.93
N CYS A 579 7.77 22.84 21.76
CA CYS A 579 6.81 23.85 22.16
C CYS A 579 5.46 23.71 21.42
N LEU A 580 5.49 23.21 20.18
CA LEU A 580 4.30 22.87 19.42
C LEU A 580 3.68 21.51 19.84
N GLY A 581 4.30 20.77 20.75
CA GLY A 581 3.83 19.48 21.25
C GLY A 581 4.28 18.27 20.43
N ALA A 582 5.15 18.45 19.43
CA ALA A 582 5.78 17.38 18.67
C ALA A 582 7.00 16.77 19.40
N GLU A 583 7.35 15.55 19.05
CA GLU A 583 8.57 14.88 19.47
C GLU A 583 9.69 15.17 18.45
N ALA A 584 10.57 16.12 18.76
CA ALA A 584 11.65 16.50 17.85
C ALA A 584 12.87 15.57 17.98
N VAL A 585 13.36 15.03 16.86
CA VAL A 585 14.48 14.08 16.78
C VAL A 585 15.58 14.61 15.87
N PRO A 586 16.84 14.77 16.35
CA PRO A 586 17.93 15.25 15.52
C PRO A 586 18.49 14.11 14.66
N ILE A 587 18.48 14.26 13.33
CA ILE A 587 19.05 13.28 12.39
C ILE A 587 19.84 14.03 11.30
N PRO A 588 21.08 13.65 10.96
CA PRO A 588 21.82 14.22 9.82
C PRO A 588 21.06 14.11 8.50
N PHE A 589 21.32 15.01 7.56
CA PHE A 589 20.53 15.07 6.32
C PHE A 589 20.70 13.82 5.45
N GLY A 590 21.92 13.27 5.35
CA GLY A 590 22.19 12.07 4.54
C GLY A 590 21.40 10.83 4.98
N GLN A 591 20.90 10.80 6.22
CA GLN A 591 20.14 9.69 6.81
C GLN A 591 18.62 9.94 6.78
N LEU A 592 18.17 11.13 6.38
CA LEU A 592 16.78 11.58 6.55
C LEU A 592 15.79 10.75 5.74
N TYR A 593 16.03 10.52 4.44
CA TYR A 593 15.09 9.74 3.61
C TYR A 593 14.86 8.35 4.19
N SER A 594 15.94 7.67 4.60
CA SER A 594 15.86 6.34 5.23
C SER A 594 15.07 6.38 6.53
N ALA A 595 15.26 7.39 7.37
CA ALA A 595 14.54 7.54 8.63
C ALA A 595 13.03 7.78 8.43
N LEU A 596 12.64 8.52 7.38
CA LEU A 596 11.23 8.70 7.00
C LEU A 596 10.65 7.41 6.43
N SER A 597 11.37 6.75 5.52
CA SER A 597 10.93 5.50 4.88
C SER A 597 10.74 4.36 5.88
N GLN A 598 11.56 4.29 6.92
CA GLN A 598 11.48 3.28 7.98
C GLN A 598 10.48 3.64 9.08
N GLY A 599 9.88 4.83 9.05
CA GLY A 599 8.97 5.30 10.10
C GLY A 599 9.65 5.58 11.45
N THR A 600 10.99 5.76 11.47
CA THR A 600 11.73 6.20 12.67
C THR A 600 11.23 7.58 13.13
N VAL A 601 10.87 8.43 12.17
CA VAL A 601 10.19 9.72 12.36
C VAL A 601 8.95 9.78 11.48
N ASP A 602 7.91 10.46 11.97
CA ASP A 602 6.65 10.66 11.25
C ASP A 602 6.79 11.72 10.16
N GLY A 603 7.66 12.70 10.38
CA GLY A 603 7.77 13.87 9.53
C GLY A 603 9.09 14.61 9.64
N GLN A 604 9.20 15.70 8.89
CA GLN A 604 10.39 16.53 8.79
C GLN A 604 10.00 17.96 8.39
N GLU A 605 10.97 18.86 8.40
CA GLU A 605 10.83 20.24 7.93
C GLU A 605 11.92 20.58 6.93
N ASN A 606 11.59 21.17 5.77
CA ASN A 606 12.55 21.63 4.75
C ASN A 606 11.87 22.58 3.75
N PRO A 607 12.64 23.36 2.97
CA PRO A 607 12.09 24.11 1.84
C PRO A 607 11.54 23.20 0.76
N LEU A 608 10.56 23.72 0.01
CA LEU A 608 9.89 22.99 -1.07
C LEU A 608 10.86 22.40 -2.11
N SER A 609 11.90 23.16 -2.48
CA SER A 609 12.94 22.70 -3.40
C SER A 609 13.66 21.45 -2.90
N THR A 610 13.99 21.40 -1.61
CA THR A 610 14.64 20.24 -0.99
C THR A 610 13.69 19.05 -0.87
N ILE A 611 12.41 19.31 -0.54
CA ILE A 611 11.37 18.26 -0.46
C ILE A 611 11.20 17.55 -1.80
N SER A 612 11.12 18.31 -2.90
CA SER A 612 11.02 17.77 -4.26
C SER A 612 12.32 17.07 -4.67
N SER A 613 13.48 17.75 -4.59
CA SER A 613 14.76 17.19 -5.09
C SER A 613 15.23 15.94 -4.35
N SER A 614 14.77 15.74 -3.12
CA SER A 614 15.09 14.58 -2.27
C SER A 614 14.00 13.50 -2.26
N ASN A 615 12.98 13.65 -3.13
CA ASN A 615 11.87 12.71 -3.27
C ASN A 615 11.10 12.40 -1.97
N PHE A 616 11.02 13.36 -1.04
CA PHE A 616 10.34 13.12 0.24
C PHE A 616 8.84 12.85 0.06
N TYR A 617 8.24 13.28 -1.06
CA TYR A 617 6.85 12.98 -1.42
C TYR A 617 6.55 11.47 -1.54
N GLU A 618 7.55 10.62 -1.79
CA GLU A 618 7.37 9.16 -1.86
C GLU A 618 7.07 8.55 -0.48
N VAL A 619 7.57 9.19 0.59
CA VAL A 619 7.52 8.69 1.97
C VAL A 619 6.78 9.64 2.91
N GLN A 620 6.18 10.70 2.39
CA GLN A 620 5.46 11.72 3.14
C GLN A 620 4.13 12.04 2.44
N LYS A 621 3.04 11.99 3.19
CA LYS A 621 1.69 12.09 2.64
C LYS A 621 1.09 13.50 2.74
N TYR A 622 1.56 14.29 3.70
CA TYR A 622 0.99 15.59 4.03
C TYR A 622 2.10 16.63 4.01
N LEU A 623 1.88 17.74 3.29
CA LEU A 623 2.71 18.95 3.32
C LEU A 623 1.90 20.05 3.98
N THR A 624 2.47 20.74 4.95
CA THR A 624 1.90 21.93 5.59
C THR A 624 2.79 23.11 5.28
N LEU A 625 2.23 24.08 4.54
CA LEU A 625 2.88 25.35 4.24
C LEU A 625 2.91 26.20 5.51
N SER A 626 3.91 25.94 6.33
CA SER A 626 4.04 26.48 7.69
C SER A 626 4.99 27.66 7.72
N HIS A 627 5.93 27.75 6.77
CA HIS A 627 6.94 28.80 6.66
C HIS A 627 7.51 29.21 8.02
N HIS A 628 7.74 28.23 8.89
CA HIS A 628 7.90 28.47 10.32
C HIS A 628 9.30 28.96 10.68
N VAL A 629 10.25 28.79 9.76
CA VAL A 629 11.61 29.33 9.86
C VAL A 629 12.16 29.53 8.45
N TYR A 630 13.07 30.50 8.29
CA TYR A 630 13.82 30.70 7.06
C TYR A 630 15.29 30.41 7.33
N THR A 631 15.88 29.52 6.53
CA THR A 631 17.32 29.23 6.63
C THR A 631 17.99 29.66 5.33
N PRO A 632 19.08 30.45 5.36
CA PRO A 632 19.95 30.64 4.20
C PRO A 632 20.95 29.50 4.06
N PHE A 633 21.46 29.31 2.84
CA PHE A 633 22.72 28.61 2.62
C PHE A 633 23.91 29.55 2.81
N VAL A 634 25.03 29.00 3.26
CA VAL A 634 26.28 29.70 3.52
C VAL A 634 27.38 29.08 2.68
N MET A 635 27.99 29.89 1.81
CA MET A 635 29.22 29.51 1.11
C MET A 635 30.40 29.84 2.00
N LEU A 636 31.11 28.81 2.45
CA LEU A 636 32.26 28.92 3.32
C LEU A 636 33.52 28.50 2.57
N TYR A 637 34.62 29.19 2.84
CA TYR A 637 35.97 28.78 2.45
C TYR A 637 36.80 28.49 3.71
N SER A 638 37.78 27.60 3.63
CA SER A 638 38.71 27.36 4.75
C SER A 638 39.52 28.63 5.04
N GLY A 639 39.46 29.16 6.27
CA GLY A 639 40.23 30.36 6.62
C GLY A 639 41.73 30.18 6.40
N LYS A 640 42.26 29.00 6.75
CA LYS A 640 43.68 28.67 6.56
C LYS A 640 44.10 28.72 5.08
N LEU A 641 43.33 28.07 4.21
CA LEU A 641 43.63 28.06 2.77
C LEU A 641 43.33 29.41 2.12
N TRP A 642 42.37 30.16 2.67
CA TRP A 642 42.03 31.50 2.20
C TRP A 642 43.19 32.48 2.39
N ASP A 643 43.84 32.43 3.54
CA ASP A 643 44.98 33.29 3.88
C ASP A 643 46.23 33.02 3.00
N GLU A 644 46.31 31.84 2.39
CA GLU A 644 47.37 31.46 1.45
C GLU A 644 47.10 31.99 0.02
N LEU A 645 45.88 32.44 -0.28
CA LEU A 645 45.53 32.95 -1.61
C LEU A 645 46.05 34.38 -1.84
N PRO A 646 46.57 34.67 -3.05
CA PRO A 646 46.83 36.04 -3.46
C PRO A 646 45.58 36.93 -3.40
N ALA A 647 45.72 38.21 -3.05
CA ALA A 647 44.58 39.13 -2.94
C ALA A 647 43.74 39.24 -4.23
N ALA A 648 44.37 39.10 -5.40
CA ALA A 648 43.66 39.07 -6.69
C ALA A 648 42.77 37.82 -6.84
N ASP A 649 43.21 36.69 -6.28
CA ASP A 649 42.47 35.43 -6.28
C ASP A 649 41.29 35.46 -5.31
N GLN A 650 41.53 35.99 -4.11
CA GLN A 650 40.46 36.24 -3.13
C GLN A 650 39.33 37.07 -3.75
N ALA A 651 39.67 38.18 -4.42
CA ALA A 651 38.67 39.05 -5.07
C ALA A 651 37.89 38.33 -6.19
N VAL A 652 38.56 37.49 -6.99
CA VAL A 652 37.92 36.73 -8.07
C VAL A 652 36.98 35.66 -7.51
N ILE A 653 37.40 34.92 -6.48
CA ILE A 653 36.60 33.88 -5.83
C ILE A 653 35.38 34.51 -5.13
N GLU A 654 35.56 35.61 -4.38
CA GLU A 654 34.44 36.32 -3.76
C GLU A 654 33.42 36.81 -4.79
N ALA A 655 33.89 37.41 -5.88
CA ALA A 655 33.01 37.90 -6.93
C ALA A 655 32.22 36.76 -7.61
N ALA A 656 32.87 35.62 -7.87
CA ALA A 656 32.23 34.43 -8.42
C ALA A 656 31.22 33.84 -7.43
N ALA A 657 31.56 33.74 -6.14
CA ALA A 657 30.69 33.21 -5.10
C ALA A 657 29.43 34.07 -4.91
N ARG A 658 29.56 35.40 -4.83
CA ARG A 658 28.41 36.31 -4.72
C ARG A 658 27.47 36.21 -5.93
N GLN A 659 28.02 36.16 -7.14
CA GLN A 659 27.20 36.00 -8.35
C GLN A 659 26.53 34.62 -8.42
N SER A 660 27.22 33.55 -7.99
CA SER A 660 26.64 32.22 -7.88
C SER A 660 25.54 32.13 -6.81
N ALA A 661 25.71 32.81 -5.68
CA ALA A 661 24.69 32.88 -4.63
C ALA A 661 23.40 33.52 -5.13
N LEU A 662 23.50 34.64 -5.85
CA LEU A 662 22.34 35.30 -6.49
C LEU A 662 21.65 34.38 -7.51
N TYR A 663 22.43 33.69 -8.35
CA TYR A 663 21.91 32.70 -9.29
C TYR A 663 21.19 31.55 -8.58
N THR A 664 21.75 31.07 -7.46
CA THR A 664 21.15 30.00 -6.65
C THR A 664 19.80 30.44 -6.10
N THR A 665 19.69 31.66 -5.60
CA THR A 665 18.40 32.23 -5.17
C THR A 665 17.40 32.33 -6.33
N GLU A 666 17.83 32.84 -7.48
CA GLU A 666 16.96 32.97 -8.66
C GLU A 666 16.41 31.61 -9.13
N ILE A 667 17.28 30.60 -9.25
CA ILE A 667 16.86 29.28 -9.72
C ILE A 667 15.96 28.58 -8.69
N ASN A 668 16.23 28.76 -7.39
CA ASN A 668 15.41 28.19 -6.33
C ASN A 668 13.98 28.70 -6.38
N ARG A 669 13.78 30.02 -6.53
CA ARG A 669 12.44 30.62 -6.66
C ARG A 669 11.75 30.21 -7.95
N LYS A 670 12.51 30.18 -9.07
CA LYS A 670 11.98 29.72 -10.36
C LYS A 670 11.47 28.28 -10.30
N MET A 671 12.21 27.39 -9.63
CA MET A 671 11.80 26.01 -9.44
C MET A 671 10.58 25.93 -8.50
N THR A 672 10.62 26.63 -7.37
CA THR A 672 9.58 26.60 -6.34
C THR A 672 8.19 26.99 -6.85
N GLY A 673 8.11 27.90 -7.84
CA GLY A 673 6.84 28.30 -8.47
C GLY A 673 6.03 27.15 -9.12
N GLY A 674 6.66 26.01 -9.43
CA GLY A 674 6.01 24.83 -9.99
C GLY A 674 5.89 23.63 -9.05
N ILE A 675 6.49 23.68 -7.85
CA ILE A 675 6.66 22.50 -6.98
C ILE A 675 5.35 22.09 -6.30
N ILE A 676 4.52 23.02 -5.84
CA ILE A 676 3.26 22.65 -5.16
C ILE A 676 2.37 21.77 -6.06
N PRO A 677 2.07 22.15 -7.33
CA PRO A 677 1.34 21.28 -8.25
C PRO A 677 2.04 19.95 -8.55
N GLU A 678 3.38 19.90 -8.51
CA GLU A 678 4.14 18.66 -8.68
C GLU A 678 3.92 17.72 -7.49
N LEU A 679 4.07 18.22 -6.26
CA LEU A 679 3.87 17.44 -5.04
C LEU A 679 2.42 16.93 -4.92
N GLU A 680 1.43 17.73 -5.31
CA GLU A 680 0.03 17.30 -5.41
C GLU A 680 -0.17 16.16 -6.41
N ARG A 681 0.43 16.25 -7.61
CA ARG A 681 0.38 15.17 -8.61
C ARG A 681 1.06 13.90 -8.12
N ASN A 682 2.09 14.03 -7.28
CA ASN A 682 2.76 12.92 -6.62
C ASN A 682 2.03 12.43 -5.35
N GLY A 683 0.80 12.88 -5.12
CA GLY A 683 -0.10 12.32 -4.10
C GLY A 683 -0.01 12.97 -2.73
N MET A 684 0.78 14.04 -2.56
CA MET A 684 0.79 14.79 -1.30
C MET A 684 -0.48 15.63 -1.14
N LYS A 685 -0.98 15.69 0.09
CA LYS A 685 -2.03 16.63 0.48
C LYS A 685 -1.44 17.91 1.04
N ILE A 686 -1.84 19.04 0.49
CA ILE A 686 -1.32 20.35 0.87
C ILE A 686 -2.27 21.00 1.89
N ALA A 687 -1.76 21.23 3.09
CA ALA A 687 -2.42 21.92 4.17
C ALA A 687 -1.87 23.34 4.31
N ARG A 688 -2.73 24.24 4.79
CA ARG A 688 -2.41 25.63 5.12
C ARG A 688 -2.91 25.94 6.52
N ILE A 689 -2.15 26.74 7.25
CA ILE A 689 -2.51 27.23 8.57
C ILE A 689 -3.25 28.57 8.39
N SER A 690 -4.40 28.74 9.04
CA SER A 690 -5.12 30.02 9.01
C SER A 690 -4.38 31.10 9.79
N ASP A 691 -4.64 32.38 9.53
CA ASP A 691 -3.99 33.48 10.24
C ASP A 691 -4.21 33.41 11.77
N ASP A 692 -5.40 33.03 12.21
CA ASP A 692 -5.73 32.85 13.62
C ASP A 692 -4.90 31.72 14.26
N GLU A 693 -4.76 30.58 13.57
CA GLU A 693 -3.94 29.46 14.05
C GLU A 693 -2.44 29.78 13.99
N LEU A 694 -2.00 30.53 12.98
CA LEU A 694 -0.63 30.99 12.88
C LEU A 694 -0.26 31.88 14.07
N ALA A 695 -1.15 32.77 14.49
CA ALA A 695 -0.94 33.59 15.68
C ALA A 695 -0.82 32.74 16.96
N ARG A 696 -1.63 31.68 17.11
CA ARG A 696 -1.54 30.74 18.24
C ARG A 696 -0.21 29.98 18.22
N ILE A 697 0.24 29.53 17.05
CA ILE A 697 1.51 28.82 16.85
C ILE A 697 2.70 29.74 17.17
N GLN A 698 2.69 30.98 16.67
CA GLN A 698 3.70 31.99 16.98
C GLN A 698 3.78 32.28 18.48
N GLN A 699 2.63 32.38 19.15
CA GLN A 699 2.59 32.55 20.60
C GLN A 699 3.19 31.35 21.34
N ALA A 700 2.86 30.12 20.91
CA ALA A 700 3.34 28.88 21.53
C ALA A 700 4.86 28.73 21.50
N VAL A 701 5.54 29.28 20.49
CA VAL A 701 7.01 29.21 20.34
C VAL A 701 7.76 30.39 20.98
N THR A 702 7.06 31.36 21.56
CA THR A 702 7.69 32.49 22.28
C THR A 702 8.71 32.05 23.36
N PRO A 703 8.50 30.95 24.13
CA PRO A 703 9.49 30.47 25.08
C PRO A 703 10.86 30.12 24.48
N VAL A 704 10.90 29.77 23.19
CA VAL A 704 12.16 29.53 22.45
C VAL A 704 12.96 30.82 22.37
N TYR A 705 12.32 31.95 22.06
CA TYR A 705 12.98 33.25 22.06
C TYR A 705 13.53 33.60 23.44
N GLU A 706 12.75 33.40 24.51
CA GLU A 706 13.21 33.70 25.87
C GLU A 706 14.42 32.87 26.29
N LYS A 707 14.46 31.59 25.86
CA LYS A 707 15.56 30.67 26.17
C LYS A 707 16.86 31.00 25.43
N TYR A 708 16.78 31.39 24.16
CA TYR A 708 17.97 31.51 23.30
C TYR A 708 18.41 32.95 23.00
N LYS A 709 17.54 33.96 23.15
CA LYS A 709 17.89 35.36 22.79
C LYS A 709 19.14 35.89 23.51
N GLY A 710 19.38 35.48 24.75
CA GLY A 710 20.53 35.95 25.53
C GLY A 710 21.89 35.59 24.93
N GLN A 711 21.93 34.59 24.05
CA GLN A 711 23.14 34.15 23.35
C GLN A 711 23.53 35.08 22.18
N VAL A 712 22.56 35.80 21.63
CA VAL A 712 22.73 36.63 20.42
C VAL A 712 21.96 37.95 20.53
N GLN A 713 21.75 38.45 21.75
CA GLN A 713 20.80 39.53 22.06
C GLN A 713 21.02 40.78 21.20
N ASP A 714 22.25 41.28 21.16
CA ASP A 714 22.59 42.52 20.44
C ASP A 714 22.36 42.38 18.93
N LEU A 715 22.76 41.25 18.35
CA LEU A 715 22.58 40.96 16.94
C LEU A 715 21.10 40.72 16.60
N LEU A 716 20.33 40.09 17.49
CA LEU A 716 18.91 39.88 17.32
C LEU A 716 18.13 41.21 17.33
N GLU A 717 18.51 42.16 18.18
CA GLU A 717 17.92 43.50 18.21
C GLU A 717 18.29 44.33 16.99
N GLU A 718 19.53 44.21 16.50
CA GLU A 718 19.95 44.80 15.22
C GLU A 718 19.16 44.21 14.04
N LEU A 719 19.08 42.89 13.94
CA LEU A 719 18.33 42.19 12.90
C LEU A 719 16.85 42.57 12.93
N ARG A 720 16.22 42.63 14.11
CA ARG A 720 14.82 43.07 14.25
C ARG A 720 14.60 44.52 13.84
N ARG A 721 15.59 45.40 13.99
CA ARG A 721 15.52 46.78 13.46
C ARG A 721 15.64 46.79 11.95
N GLU A 722 16.56 46.00 11.40
CA GLU A 722 16.71 45.86 9.94
C GLU A 722 15.46 45.27 9.29
N ILE A 723 14.77 44.30 9.92
CA ILE A 723 13.51 43.74 9.42
C ILE A 723 12.37 44.77 9.36
N LYS A 724 12.39 45.79 10.23
CA LYS A 724 11.33 46.82 10.30
C LYS A 724 11.53 47.99 9.33
N GLN A 725 12.72 48.15 8.78
CA GLN A 725 13.04 49.16 7.76
C GLN A 725 12.52 48.71 6.40
#